data_AF-A0A542SNW9-F1
#
_entry.id   AF-A0A542SNW9-F1
#
_cell.length_a   1.000
_cell.length_b   1.000
_cell.length_c   1.000
_cell.angle_alpha   90.00
_cell.angle_beta   90.00
_cell.angle_gamma   90.00
#
_symmetry.space_group_name_H-M   'P 1'
#
loop_
_entity.id
_entity.type
_entity.pdbx_description
1 polymer ?
#
loop_
_entity_poly.entity_id
_entity_poly.type
_entity_poly.pdbx_seq_one_letter_code
_entity_poly.pdbx_strand_id
1 'polypeptide(L)'
;MAKPQHDLVVVANRLPVDLRLGEDGSATWKRAPGGLVTALAPLMQSNEGAWVGWTGTADLAIDPFDDDGIWMVPVSLSDKEIKEYYEGFSNDTLWPLYHDVIAAPAFHREWWETYKEVNEHFASMADYAAAEGATVWIQDYQLQLVPQLLRAARPDLRIGYFHHIPFPPLEIYSQLPWRKQVIEGLLGADLVGFQRNGDAANFLRCVRRLTDHTTSGQQIDIDDSEDRLVRRARAAAFPISIDSGRFNKLAKTPEVRARAQAIREELGNPECVLLGVDRLDYTKGILHRIKAFGEVLQMEEIDPAKVTLIQVASPSRENVDAYQQLREDVEIQVGRINGEFGGIGHAVINYLHHSYPMEEMAALYLAADVMLVTSLRDGMNLVAKEYVAARSDDRGVLVLSEFTGAAEELHGALLINPHDIEGTKAQILKAVKMPVAEQRRRMRRLRRRVLTDDVAKWSNTYLATLSDVVTSQPERVDTPPSGTLGSDLRSALEEFSDERSPLLIASDFDGVLAPLVDDPSTSRTVPRAQRALRRLAALPQSQVSLALVSGRSLETLAQLSDAPVGTELIGSHGAERGRITEAGLVRDQLQLSEGEQSQLRHVTEGLEEIAARHSGVWVEKKPAASVLHTRMSTHDGAEQASAAAIELATRLGLRPLEGKNVVEIPVIESTKGRGLDALRAELGSTHVLYMGDDVTDEHAFAVLGDHDLSIKVGPGDSIARYRIADSSAAALVLERLAGLLAPLTKPKGKPRARKS
;
A
#
# COMPACT_ATOMS: atom_id res chain seq x y z
N MET A 1 8.17 20.79 36.03
CA MET A 1 9.12 21.09 34.95
C MET A 1 8.36 20.97 33.63
N ALA A 2 8.63 21.84 32.66
CA ALA A 2 8.05 21.68 31.32
C ALA A 2 8.52 20.34 30.73
N LYS A 3 7.61 19.60 30.10
CA LYS A 3 7.92 18.29 29.51
C LYS A 3 8.86 18.49 28.31
N PRO A 4 9.99 17.78 28.19
CA PRO A 4 10.78 17.79 26.96
C PRO A 4 9.94 17.13 25.86
N GLN A 5 9.64 17.89 24.82
CA GLN A 5 8.91 17.44 23.65
C GLN A 5 9.85 17.48 22.45
N HIS A 6 9.81 16.46 21.61
CA HIS A 6 10.79 16.25 20.54
C HIS A 6 10.11 16.27 19.16
N ASP A 7 10.80 16.86 18.17
CA ASP A 7 10.33 16.94 16.78
C ASP A 7 10.45 15.60 16.02
N LEU A 8 11.30 14.70 16.50
CA LEU A 8 11.44 13.33 15.99
C LEU A 8 11.31 12.33 17.14
N VAL A 9 10.34 11.42 17.01
CA VAL A 9 10.10 10.32 17.96
C VAL A 9 10.13 8.99 17.23
N VAL A 10 11.00 8.07 17.65
CA VAL A 10 10.99 6.67 17.20
C VAL A 10 10.27 5.82 18.23
N VAL A 11 9.37 4.95 17.77
CA VAL A 11 8.62 4.02 18.63
C VAL A 11 8.91 2.60 18.18
N ALA A 12 9.56 1.81 19.01
CA ALA A 12 9.90 0.43 18.71
C ALA A 12 9.67 -0.46 19.93
N ASN A 13 9.45 -1.76 19.73
CA ASN A 13 9.18 -2.67 20.85
C ASN A 13 10.27 -2.64 21.94
N ARG A 14 11.54 -2.46 21.58
CA ARG A 14 12.65 -2.36 22.56
C ARG A 14 13.35 -1.01 22.50
N LEU A 15 13.87 -0.57 23.65
CA LEU A 15 14.86 0.50 23.73
C LEU A 15 16.16 0.09 23.03
N PRO A 16 17.00 1.06 22.63
CA PRO A 16 18.30 0.79 22.04
C PRO A 16 19.37 0.39 23.07
N VAL A 17 18.97 0.17 24.33
CA VAL A 17 19.80 -0.20 25.46
C VAL A 17 19.17 -1.37 26.22
N ASP A 18 20.01 -2.28 26.68
CA ASP A 18 19.68 -3.33 27.63
C ASP A 18 20.10 -2.88 29.03
N LEU A 19 19.22 -3.08 29.99
CA LEU A 19 19.55 -2.90 31.40
C LEU A 19 20.28 -4.11 31.95
N ARG A 20 21.38 -3.88 32.66
CA ARG A 20 22.03 -4.85 33.53
C ARG A 20 22.01 -4.33 34.96
N LEU A 21 21.31 -5.06 35.82
CA LEU A 21 21.34 -4.83 37.25
C LEU A 21 22.57 -5.54 37.83
N GLY A 22 23.45 -4.79 38.49
CA GLY A 22 24.56 -5.33 39.28
C GLY A 22 24.07 -6.05 40.52
N GLU A 23 24.95 -6.86 41.12
CA GLU A 23 24.65 -7.59 42.38
C GLU A 23 24.35 -6.64 43.56
N ASP A 24 24.81 -5.38 43.46
CA ASP A 24 24.55 -4.29 44.41
C ASP A 24 23.25 -3.51 44.11
N GLY A 25 22.50 -3.92 43.08
CA GLY A 25 21.29 -3.24 42.60
C GLY A 25 21.57 -2.03 41.70
N SER A 26 22.83 -1.74 41.34
CA SER A 26 23.15 -0.64 40.42
C SER A 26 22.71 -0.96 38.98
N ALA A 27 22.08 0.00 38.32
CA ALA A 27 21.65 -0.12 36.93
C ALA A 27 22.79 0.32 35.99
N THR A 28 23.24 -0.57 35.11
CA THR A 28 24.15 -0.25 34.01
C THR A 28 23.46 -0.49 32.68
N TRP A 29 23.52 0.51 31.79
CA TRP A 29 22.94 0.42 30.46
C TRP A 29 24.01 0.02 29.46
N LYS A 30 23.71 -0.97 28.63
CA LYS A 30 24.57 -1.35 27.50
C LYS A 30 23.76 -1.27 26.23
N ARG A 31 24.31 -0.70 25.17
CA ARG A 31 23.62 -0.66 23.87
C ARG A 31 23.15 -2.06 23.46
N ALA A 32 21.87 -2.18 23.14
CA ALA A 32 21.24 -3.43 22.74
C ALA A 32 21.78 -3.89 21.38
N PRO A 33 22.05 -5.18 21.19
CA PRO A 33 22.43 -5.72 19.89
C PRO A 33 21.21 -5.69 18.95
N GLY A 34 21.31 -5.05 17.79
CA GLY A 34 20.22 -5.04 16.82
C GLY A 34 20.45 -4.18 15.59
N GLY A 35 19.97 -4.66 14.44
CA GLY A 35 20.04 -3.94 13.16
C GLY A 35 19.29 -2.62 13.18
N LEU A 36 18.11 -2.57 13.82
CA LEU A 36 17.30 -1.34 13.97
C LEU A 36 17.99 -0.26 14.80
N VAL A 37 18.57 -0.65 15.94
CA VAL A 37 19.29 0.27 16.84
C VAL A 37 20.51 0.87 16.14
N THR A 38 21.27 0.02 15.46
CA THR A 38 22.45 0.46 14.68
C THR A 38 22.04 1.38 13.53
N ALA A 39 20.88 1.12 12.91
CA ALA A 39 20.33 1.89 11.80
C ALA A 39 19.90 3.30 12.20
N LEU A 40 19.15 3.42 13.30
CA LEU A 40 18.45 4.66 13.64
C LEU A 40 19.22 5.55 14.62
N ALA A 41 20.13 5.01 15.43
CA ALA A 41 20.76 5.82 16.48
C ALA A 41 21.54 7.06 15.96
N PRO A 42 22.32 7.01 14.87
CA PRO A 42 22.98 8.23 14.36
C PRO A 42 21.98 9.32 13.95
N LEU A 43 20.85 8.91 13.38
CA LEU A 43 19.75 9.82 13.01
C LEU A 43 19.15 10.44 14.28
N MET A 44 18.86 9.64 15.31
CA MET A 44 18.28 10.11 16.57
C MET A 44 19.18 11.12 17.27
N GLN A 45 20.49 10.84 17.34
CA GLN A 45 21.50 11.73 17.93
C GLN A 45 21.57 13.07 17.21
N SER A 46 21.54 13.07 15.89
CA SER A 46 21.60 14.30 15.10
C SER A 46 20.36 15.20 15.22
N ASN A 47 19.23 14.64 15.66
CA ASN A 47 17.96 15.36 15.82
C ASN A 47 17.58 15.57 17.30
N GLU A 48 18.44 15.20 18.26
CA GLU A 48 18.12 15.18 19.70
C GLU A 48 16.75 14.51 19.96
N GLY A 49 16.49 13.41 19.25
CA GLY A 49 15.17 12.78 19.19
C GLY A 49 14.83 11.91 20.40
N ALA A 50 13.56 11.55 20.54
CA ALA A 50 13.10 10.63 21.58
C ALA A 50 12.89 9.20 21.08
N TRP A 51 13.25 8.20 21.89
CA TRP A 51 13.04 6.78 21.62
C TRP A 51 12.12 6.16 22.66
N VAL A 52 10.94 5.73 22.22
CA VAL A 52 9.96 5.01 23.04
C VAL A 52 10.16 3.51 22.88
N GLY A 53 10.31 2.78 23.99
CA GLY A 53 10.54 1.34 23.94
C GLY A 53 10.47 0.62 25.29
N TRP A 54 10.26 -0.69 25.28
CA TRP A 54 10.39 -1.52 26.48
C TRP A 54 11.86 -1.79 26.82
N THR A 55 12.16 -1.82 28.12
CA THR A 55 13.51 -1.99 28.70
C THR A 55 14.07 -3.41 28.57
N GLY A 56 13.23 -4.39 28.20
CA GLY A 56 13.61 -5.80 28.16
C GLY A 56 13.41 -6.55 29.47
N THR A 57 12.99 -5.87 30.54
CA THR A 57 12.76 -6.45 31.88
C THR A 57 11.31 -6.25 32.31
N ALA A 58 10.71 -7.26 32.91
CA ALA A 58 9.34 -7.21 33.43
C ALA A 58 9.22 -6.29 34.66
N ASP A 59 8.05 -5.65 34.81
CA ASP A 59 7.62 -4.88 35.98
C ASP A 59 8.60 -3.79 36.42
N LEU A 60 9.41 -3.30 35.48
CA LEU A 60 10.45 -2.32 35.74
C LEU A 60 10.06 -0.94 35.22
N ALA A 61 9.55 -0.12 36.13
CA ALA A 61 9.26 1.29 35.88
C ALA A 61 10.53 2.14 36.02
N ILE A 62 10.90 2.84 34.95
CA ILE A 62 12.06 3.73 34.88
C ILE A 62 11.59 5.06 34.31
N ASP A 63 11.93 6.15 34.99
CA ASP A 63 11.64 7.49 34.49
C ASP A 63 12.42 7.76 33.19
N PRO A 64 11.87 8.55 32.24
CA PRO A 64 12.60 8.94 31.03
C PRO A 64 13.97 9.57 31.33
N PHE A 65 14.97 9.26 30.50
CA PHE A 65 16.36 9.65 30.72
C PHE A 65 17.10 9.92 29.40
N ASP A 66 18.20 10.69 29.46
CA ASP A 66 19.09 10.88 28.31
C ASP A 66 20.18 9.81 28.28
N ASP A 67 20.41 9.21 27.11
CA ASP A 67 21.55 8.33 26.84
C ASP A 67 22.15 8.68 25.47
N ASP A 68 23.40 9.14 25.49
CA ASP A 68 24.20 9.50 24.30
C ASP A 68 23.46 10.45 23.33
N GLY A 69 22.75 11.45 23.88
CA GLY A 69 22.02 12.47 23.10
C GLY A 69 20.68 11.99 22.52
N ILE A 70 20.14 10.89 23.04
CA ILE A 70 18.81 10.37 22.71
C ILE A 70 17.97 10.34 23.98
N TRP A 71 16.78 10.93 23.92
CA TRP A 71 15.84 10.90 25.05
C TRP A 71 15.09 9.57 25.09
N MET A 72 15.42 8.72 26.04
CA MET A 72 14.81 7.40 26.23
C MET A 72 13.51 7.53 27.01
N VAL A 73 12.44 6.93 26.48
CA VAL A 73 11.10 6.92 27.08
C VAL A 73 10.69 5.45 27.30
N PRO A 74 10.96 4.90 28.50
CA PRO A 74 10.67 3.51 28.81
C PRO A 74 9.18 3.19 28.85
N VAL A 75 8.80 2.05 28.28
CA VAL A 75 7.47 1.43 28.44
C VAL A 75 7.61 0.24 29.39
N SER A 76 6.94 0.30 30.53
CA SER A 76 6.91 -0.82 31.48
C SER A 76 5.91 -1.87 31.00
N LEU A 77 6.32 -3.14 31.02
CA LEU A 77 5.46 -4.29 30.72
C LEU A 77 5.54 -5.27 31.88
N SER A 78 4.39 -5.78 32.31
CA SER A 78 4.28 -6.87 33.28
C SER A 78 4.67 -8.23 32.67
N ASP A 79 4.96 -9.21 33.53
CA ASP A 79 5.19 -10.60 33.10
C ASP A 79 4.05 -11.14 32.23
N LYS A 80 2.80 -10.79 32.57
CA LYS A 80 1.62 -11.19 31.81
C LYS A 80 1.63 -10.57 30.41
N GLU A 81 1.90 -9.27 30.30
CA GLU A 81 1.99 -8.58 29.00
C GLU A 81 3.13 -9.12 28.14
N ILE A 82 4.28 -9.43 28.73
CA ILE A 82 5.40 -10.05 28.01
C ILE A 82 4.96 -11.40 27.42
N LYS A 83 4.30 -12.24 28.22
CA LYS A 83 3.84 -13.56 27.78
C LYS A 83 2.76 -13.48 26.71
N GLU A 84 1.76 -12.61 26.87
CA GLU A 84 0.58 -12.58 25.99
C GLU A 84 0.76 -11.69 24.76
N TYR A 85 1.39 -10.51 24.88
CA TYR A 85 1.63 -9.60 23.76
C TYR A 85 2.90 -9.95 22.98
N TYR A 86 4.03 -10.18 23.65
CA TYR A 86 5.32 -10.35 22.98
C TYR A 86 5.57 -11.81 22.60
N GLU A 87 5.52 -12.74 23.56
CA GLU A 87 5.71 -14.16 23.29
C GLU A 87 4.52 -14.75 22.52
N GLY A 88 3.29 -14.46 22.95
CA GLY A 88 2.05 -14.90 22.31
C GLY A 88 1.74 -14.18 21.00
N PHE A 89 1.01 -13.05 21.04
CA PHE A 89 0.48 -12.43 19.82
C PHE A 89 1.56 -12.06 18.80
N SER A 90 2.65 -11.44 19.25
CA SER A 90 3.69 -11.01 18.34
C SER A 90 4.47 -12.21 17.77
N ASN A 91 4.97 -13.10 18.61
CA ASN A 91 5.93 -14.12 18.17
C ASN A 91 5.33 -15.50 17.85
N ASP A 92 4.11 -15.79 18.31
CA ASP A 92 3.41 -17.06 18.08
C ASP A 92 2.13 -16.91 17.25
N THR A 93 1.63 -15.68 17.04
CA THR A 93 0.59 -15.38 16.04
C THR A 93 1.15 -14.70 14.79
N LEU A 94 1.67 -13.47 14.92
CA LEU A 94 2.04 -12.64 13.77
C LEU A 94 3.31 -13.12 13.06
N TRP A 95 4.36 -13.42 13.81
CA TRP A 95 5.64 -13.87 13.25
C TRP A 95 5.50 -15.11 12.36
N PRO A 96 4.94 -16.26 12.81
CA PRO A 96 4.75 -17.42 11.96
C PRO A 96 3.85 -17.12 10.75
N LEU A 97 2.75 -16.39 10.97
CA LEU A 97 1.80 -16.03 9.91
C LEU A 97 2.46 -15.21 8.79
N TYR A 98 3.29 -14.23 9.15
CA TYR A 98 3.89 -13.30 8.18
C TYR A 98 5.12 -13.90 7.49
N HIS A 99 5.70 -14.95 8.07
CA HIS A 99 6.77 -15.75 7.47
C HIS A 99 6.22 -17.01 6.79
N ASP A 100 5.14 -16.85 6.02
CA ASP A 100 4.55 -17.89 5.16
C ASP A 100 4.14 -19.17 5.91
N VAL A 101 3.77 -19.07 7.18
CA VAL A 101 3.25 -20.19 7.98
C VAL A 101 4.27 -21.35 8.10
N ILE A 102 5.58 -21.03 8.09
CA ILE A 102 6.67 -22.02 8.29
C ILE A 102 6.45 -22.79 9.60
N ALA A 103 6.00 -22.09 10.64
CA ALA A 103 5.40 -22.69 11.83
C ALA A 103 3.91 -22.32 11.87
N ALA A 104 3.10 -23.17 12.51
CA ALA A 104 1.66 -22.91 12.62
C ALA A 104 1.39 -21.74 13.59
N PRO A 105 0.67 -20.68 13.16
CA PRO A 105 0.30 -19.60 14.05
C PRO A 105 -0.80 -20.04 15.02
N ALA A 106 -0.68 -19.63 16.28
CA ALA A 106 -1.72 -19.79 17.29
C ALA A 106 -2.60 -18.54 17.37
N PHE A 107 -3.91 -18.70 17.54
CA PHE A 107 -4.86 -17.59 17.61
C PHE A 107 -5.63 -17.61 18.93
N HIS A 108 -5.23 -16.75 19.88
CA HIS A 108 -5.86 -16.63 21.19
C HIS A 108 -6.43 -15.24 21.40
N ARG A 109 -7.68 -15.16 21.87
CA ARG A 109 -8.35 -13.88 22.06
C ARG A 109 -7.70 -13.06 23.16
N GLU A 110 -7.27 -13.70 24.22
CA GLU A 110 -6.60 -13.07 25.36
C GLU A 110 -5.33 -12.36 24.90
N TRP A 111 -4.55 -12.98 24.01
CA TRP A 111 -3.35 -12.38 23.43
C TRP A 111 -3.66 -11.15 22.60
N TRP A 112 -4.75 -11.15 21.84
CA TRP A 112 -5.18 -9.97 21.09
C TRP A 112 -5.62 -8.82 21.99
N GLU A 113 -6.36 -9.10 23.07
CA GLU A 113 -6.77 -8.05 24.01
C GLU A 113 -5.54 -7.40 24.64
N THR A 114 -4.59 -8.20 25.13
CA THR A 114 -3.32 -7.69 25.68
C THR A 114 -2.48 -6.98 24.61
N TYR A 115 -2.53 -7.42 23.35
CA TYR A 115 -1.85 -6.72 22.25
C TYR A 115 -2.37 -5.31 22.02
N LYS A 116 -3.69 -5.10 22.12
CA LYS A 116 -4.30 -3.77 22.06
C LYS A 116 -3.91 -2.92 23.26
N GLU A 117 -4.02 -3.45 24.48
CA GLU A 117 -3.67 -2.75 25.73
C GLU A 117 -2.22 -2.24 25.69
N VAL A 118 -1.29 -3.09 25.27
CA VAL A 118 0.11 -2.70 25.13
C VAL A 118 0.29 -1.65 24.02
N ASN A 119 -0.37 -1.80 22.86
CA ASN A 119 -0.30 -0.79 21.80
C ASN A 119 -0.87 0.58 22.24
N GLU A 120 -1.92 0.61 23.06
CA GLU A 120 -2.46 1.83 23.69
C GLU A 120 -1.43 2.47 24.63
N HIS A 121 -0.72 1.67 25.42
CA HIS A 121 0.35 2.16 26.29
C HIS A 121 1.51 2.78 25.47
N PHE A 122 1.97 2.10 24.42
CA PHE A 122 2.99 2.63 23.51
C PHE A 122 2.54 3.94 22.83
N ALA A 123 1.28 4.03 22.39
CA ALA A 123 0.72 5.24 21.81
C ALA A 123 0.70 6.41 22.80
N SER A 124 0.32 6.16 24.06
CA SER A 124 0.35 7.16 25.14
C SER A 124 1.77 7.67 25.42
N MET A 125 2.76 6.78 25.44
CA MET A 125 4.17 7.17 25.66
C MET A 125 4.76 7.91 24.45
N ALA A 126 4.31 7.61 23.24
CA ALA A 126 4.65 8.38 22.04
C ALA A 126 4.05 9.79 22.07
N ASP A 127 2.78 9.93 22.46
CA ASP A 127 2.14 11.25 22.65
C ASP A 127 2.86 12.07 23.73
N TYR A 128 3.24 11.45 24.85
CA TYR A 128 4.02 12.10 25.90
C TYR A 128 5.32 12.73 25.37
N ALA A 129 6.02 12.06 24.45
CA ALA A 129 7.33 12.48 23.94
C ALA A 129 7.25 13.47 22.76
N ALA A 130 6.16 13.46 21.99
CA ALA A 130 6.05 14.18 20.73
C ALA A 130 5.66 15.66 20.89
N ALA A 131 6.42 16.55 20.25
CA ALA A 131 6.06 17.96 20.09
C ALA A 131 4.86 18.16 19.16
N GLU A 132 4.32 19.38 19.11
CA GLU A 132 3.27 19.74 18.14
C GLU A 132 3.80 19.64 16.71
N GLY A 133 3.10 18.91 15.84
CA GLY A 133 3.51 18.71 14.44
C GLY A 133 4.73 17.79 14.25
N ALA A 134 5.17 17.10 15.30
CA ALA A 134 6.34 16.23 15.27
C ALA A 134 6.20 15.05 14.29
N THR A 135 7.34 14.50 13.87
CA THR A 135 7.43 13.24 13.14
C THR A 135 7.56 12.07 14.09
N VAL A 136 6.59 11.15 14.05
CA VAL A 136 6.62 9.90 14.81
C VAL A 136 6.82 8.72 13.87
N TRP A 137 7.90 7.98 14.05
CA TRP A 137 8.27 6.85 13.21
C TRP A 137 8.20 5.52 13.97
N ILE A 138 7.09 4.82 13.76
CA ILE A 138 6.74 3.56 14.42
C ILE A 138 7.38 2.39 13.68
N GLN A 139 7.91 1.44 14.46
CA GLN A 139 8.69 0.32 13.96
C GLN A 139 8.00 -1.02 14.25
N ASP A 140 7.77 -1.76 13.18
CA ASP A 140 7.60 -3.21 13.14
C ASP A 140 6.27 -3.80 13.67
N TYR A 141 6.11 -5.11 13.47
CA TYR A 141 4.86 -5.85 13.58
C TYR A 141 4.26 -5.90 15.00
N GLN A 142 5.01 -5.57 16.04
CA GLN A 142 4.50 -5.54 17.40
C GLN A 142 3.62 -4.31 17.66
N LEU A 143 3.77 -3.24 16.86
CA LEU A 143 3.16 -1.93 17.10
C LEU A 143 2.21 -1.51 15.97
N GLN A 144 1.50 -2.45 15.36
CA GLN A 144 0.67 -2.20 14.17
C GLN A 144 -0.57 -1.36 14.44
N LEU A 145 -1.01 -1.22 15.70
CA LEU A 145 -2.20 -0.42 16.05
C LEU A 145 -1.83 1.01 16.50
N VAL A 146 -0.57 1.22 16.91
CA VAL A 146 -0.08 2.53 17.37
C VAL A 146 -0.36 3.65 16.37
N PRO A 147 -0.22 3.49 15.02
CA PRO A 147 -0.45 4.60 14.12
C PRO A 147 -1.87 5.16 14.21
N GLN A 148 -2.89 4.30 14.23
CA GLN A 148 -4.29 4.73 14.32
C GLN A 148 -4.63 5.30 15.71
N LEU A 149 -4.12 4.69 16.77
CA LEU A 149 -4.32 5.16 18.15
C LEU A 149 -3.73 6.56 18.32
N LEU A 150 -2.51 6.77 17.83
CA LEU A 150 -1.83 8.06 17.92
C LEU A 150 -2.49 9.10 17.02
N ARG A 151 -2.89 8.73 15.80
CA ARG A 151 -3.61 9.64 14.88
C ARG A 151 -4.91 10.16 15.50
N ALA A 152 -5.65 9.31 16.21
CA ALA A 152 -6.90 9.68 16.87
C ALA A 152 -6.68 10.69 18.01
N ALA A 153 -5.59 10.53 18.78
CA ALA A 153 -5.24 11.44 19.86
C ALA A 153 -4.56 12.74 19.38
N ARG A 154 -3.74 12.62 18.33
CA ARG A 154 -2.80 13.65 17.87
C ARG A 154 -2.86 13.79 16.34
N PRO A 155 -3.92 14.43 15.81
CA PRO A 155 -4.09 14.62 14.37
C PRO A 155 -3.07 15.57 13.75
N ASP A 156 -2.28 16.29 14.55
CA ASP A 156 -1.20 17.19 14.12
C ASP A 156 0.07 16.45 13.67
N LEU A 157 0.29 15.22 14.12
CA LEU A 157 1.56 14.51 13.92
C LEU A 157 1.76 14.00 12.48
N ARG A 158 3.01 13.85 12.08
CA ARG A 158 3.42 13.16 10.85
C ARG A 158 3.78 11.74 11.21
N ILE A 159 2.99 10.76 10.80
CA ILE A 159 3.10 9.38 11.29
C ILE A 159 3.65 8.49 10.19
N GLY A 160 4.84 7.95 10.41
CA GLY A 160 5.42 6.90 9.58
C GLY A 160 5.34 5.55 10.29
N TYR A 161 5.08 4.48 9.55
CA TYR A 161 5.20 3.10 10.01
C TYR A 161 6.13 2.32 9.08
N PHE A 162 7.12 1.60 9.61
CA PHE A 162 7.97 0.72 8.80
C PHE A 162 7.89 -0.74 9.25
N HIS A 163 7.56 -1.64 8.32
CA HIS A 163 7.42 -3.07 8.53
C HIS A 163 8.72 -3.81 8.19
N HIS A 164 9.42 -4.35 9.20
CA HIS A 164 10.77 -4.92 8.99
C HIS A 164 10.73 -6.37 8.51
N ILE A 165 9.67 -7.09 8.83
CA ILE A 165 9.43 -8.47 8.40
C ILE A 165 8.68 -8.49 7.04
N PRO A 166 8.57 -9.65 6.37
CA PRO A 166 7.75 -9.77 5.16
C PRO A 166 6.28 -9.46 5.46
N PHE A 167 5.55 -8.95 4.46
CA PHE A 167 4.09 -8.85 4.55
C PHE A 167 3.46 -9.96 3.69
N PRO A 168 2.69 -10.88 4.29
CA PRO A 168 2.26 -12.10 3.63
C PRO A 168 1.23 -11.83 2.52
N PRO A 169 1.09 -12.73 1.54
CA PRO A 169 0.01 -12.64 0.56
C PRO A 169 -1.36 -12.71 1.25
N LEU A 170 -2.37 -12.10 0.61
CA LEU A 170 -3.74 -11.99 1.13
C LEU A 170 -4.31 -13.33 1.62
N GLU A 171 -4.01 -14.41 0.92
CA GLU A 171 -4.50 -15.77 1.18
C GLU A 171 -4.01 -16.29 2.54
N ILE A 172 -2.76 -15.98 2.90
CA ILE A 172 -2.18 -16.31 4.20
C ILE A 172 -2.69 -15.30 5.24
N TYR A 173 -2.61 -14.00 4.93
CA TYR A 173 -3.04 -12.92 5.84
C TYR A 173 -4.50 -13.08 6.31
N SER A 174 -5.38 -13.59 5.44
CA SER A 174 -6.81 -13.79 5.72
C SER A 174 -7.09 -14.76 6.87
N GLN A 175 -6.10 -15.58 7.28
CA GLN A 175 -6.22 -16.46 8.45
C GLN A 175 -6.31 -15.67 9.77
N LEU A 176 -5.75 -14.46 9.84
CA LEU A 176 -5.77 -13.65 11.05
C LEU A 176 -7.22 -13.25 11.42
N PRO A 177 -7.72 -13.57 12.62
CA PRO A 177 -9.07 -13.19 13.04
C PRO A 177 -9.26 -11.68 13.09
N TRP A 178 -8.22 -10.94 13.49
CA TRP A 178 -8.22 -9.48 13.66
C TRP A 178 -7.62 -8.72 12.47
N ARG A 179 -7.63 -9.35 11.29
CA ARG A 179 -7.06 -8.80 10.04
C ARG A 179 -7.53 -7.39 9.71
N LYS A 180 -8.82 -7.08 9.89
CA LYS A 180 -9.37 -5.76 9.55
C LYS A 180 -8.80 -4.69 10.49
N GLN A 181 -8.80 -4.97 11.80
CA GLN A 181 -8.29 -4.07 12.83
C GLN A 181 -6.79 -3.79 12.65
N VAL A 182 -6.00 -4.78 12.24
CA VAL A 182 -4.56 -4.58 11.96
C VAL A 182 -4.36 -3.69 10.73
N ILE A 183 -5.11 -3.90 9.64
CA ILE A 183 -5.05 -3.02 8.46
C ILE A 183 -5.46 -1.59 8.84
N GLU A 184 -6.57 -1.42 9.55
CA GLU A 184 -7.03 -0.10 10.03
C GLU A 184 -5.99 0.56 10.95
N GLY A 185 -5.34 -0.23 11.82
CA GLY A 185 -4.25 0.22 12.66
C GLY A 185 -3.09 0.83 11.87
N LEU A 186 -2.64 0.12 10.83
CA LEU A 186 -1.57 0.56 9.93
C LEU A 186 -1.98 1.78 9.10
N LEU A 187 -3.25 1.83 8.68
CA LEU A 187 -3.85 2.96 7.97
C LEU A 187 -4.03 4.21 8.85
N GLY A 188 -3.56 4.23 10.09
CA GLY A 188 -3.34 5.48 10.82
C GLY A 188 -2.12 6.28 10.37
N ALA A 189 -1.16 5.62 9.72
CA ALA A 189 0.08 6.24 9.24
C ALA A 189 -0.09 6.99 7.90
N ASP A 190 0.68 8.05 7.68
CA ASP A 190 0.83 8.76 6.41
C ASP A 190 1.66 7.95 5.41
N LEU A 191 2.70 7.29 5.89
CA LEU A 191 3.53 6.40 5.08
C LEU A 191 3.66 5.04 5.78
N VAL A 192 3.33 3.97 5.05
CA VAL A 192 3.56 2.57 5.43
C VAL A 192 4.69 2.02 4.56
N GLY A 193 5.88 1.87 5.14
CA GLY A 193 7.07 1.35 4.49
C GLY A 193 7.23 -0.16 4.65
N PHE A 194 7.76 -0.79 3.60
CA PHE A 194 8.08 -2.22 3.58
C PHE A 194 9.50 -2.43 3.05
N GLN A 195 10.03 -3.65 3.17
CA GLN A 195 11.33 -4.01 2.61
C GLN A 195 11.29 -4.14 1.08
N ARG A 196 10.25 -4.78 0.54
CA ARG A 196 10.13 -5.14 -0.88
C ARG A 196 8.85 -4.58 -1.50
N ASN A 197 8.88 -4.40 -2.81
CA ASN A 197 7.69 -3.97 -3.57
C ASN A 197 6.54 -4.99 -3.48
N GLY A 198 6.87 -6.29 -3.43
CA GLY A 198 5.87 -7.35 -3.26
C GLY A 198 5.12 -7.26 -1.93
N ASP A 199 5.81 -6.87 -0.84
CA ASP A 199 5.19 -6.71 0.48
C ASP A 199 4.21 -5.51 0.48
N ALA A 200 4.60 -4.39 -0.11
CA ALA A 200 3.72 -3.23 -0.28
C ALA A 200 2.49 -3.55 -1.16
N ALA A 201 2.68 -4.32 -2.24
CA ALA A 201 1.59 -4.76 -3.09
C ALA A 201 0.61 -5.70 -2.36
N ASN A 202 1.13 -6.61 -1.52
CA ASN A 202 0.31 -7.47 -0.67
C ASN A 202 -0.52 -6.64 0.32
N PHE A 203 0.08 -5.66 0.99
CA PHE A 203 -0.65 -4.75 1.87
C PHE A 203 -1.79 -4.03 1.15
N LEU A 204 -1.52 -3.46 -0.03
CA LEU A 204 -2.55 -2.79 -0.85
C LEU A 204 -3.68 -3.75 -1.28
N ARG A 205 -3.37 -5.03 -1.55
CA ARG A 205 -4.41 -6.06 -1.79
C ARG A 205 -5.27 -6.31 -0.55
N CYS A 206 -4.66 -6.33 0.64
CA CYS A 206 -5.38 -6.47 1.90
C CYS A 206 -6.28 -5.25 2.18
N VAL A 207 -5.80 -4.02 1.95
CA VAL A 207 -6.60 -2.79 2.04
C VAL A 207 -7.84 -2.90 1.16
N ARG A 208 -7.67 -3.09 -0.16
CA ARG A 208 -8.80 -3.23 -1.11
C ARG A 208 -9.82 -4.32 -0.75
N ARG A 209 -9.39 -5.37 -0.04
CA ARG A 209 -10.25 -6.50 0.30
C ARG A 209 -10.97 -6.33 1.64
N LEU A 210 -10.34 -5.66 2.60
CA LEU A 210 -10.76 -5.65 4.00
C LEU A 210 -11.32 -4.30 4.46
N THR A 211 -11.09 -3.24 3.70
CA THR A 211 -11.60 -1.89 3.97
C THR A 211 -12.35 -1.35 2.76
N ASP A 212 -13.12 -0.27 2.97
CA ASP A 212 -13.87 0.41 1.92
C ASP A 212 -13.03 1.53 1.23
N HIS A 213 -11.76 1.67 1.64
CA HIS A 213 -10.83 2.67 1.11
C HIS A 213 -10.39 2.36 -0.32
N THR A 214 -10.33 3.40 -1.15
CA THR A 214 -9.88 3.26 -2.52
C THR A 214 -8.36 3.33 -2.62
N THR A 215 -7.78 2.64 -3.59
CA THR A 215 -6.33 2.62 -3.81
C THR A 215 -5.99 2.92 -5.25
N SER A 216 -5.04 3.82 -5.50
CA SER A 216 -4.51 4.13 -6.83
C SER A 216 -2.99 4.02 -6.82
N GLY A 217 -2.45 3.03 -7.52
CA GLY A 217 -1.02 2.73 -7.47
C GLY A 217 -0.56 2.43 -6.03
N GLN A 218 0.30 3.29 -5.49
CA GLN A 218 0.82 3.22 -4.11
C GLN A 218 0.03 4.09 -3.11
N GLN A 219 -0.93 4.88 -3.58
CA GLN A 219 -1.73 5.77 -2.75
C GLN A 219 -3.01 5.07 -2.29
N ILE A 220 -3.42 5.40 -1.07
CA ILE A 220 -4.63 4.93 -0.42
C ILE A 220 -5.40 6.18 0.02
N ASP A 221 -6.57 6.37 -0.55
CA ASP A 221 -7.48 7.46 -0.20
C ASP A 221 -8.31 7.02 1.00
N ILE A 222 -8.16 7.75 2.12
CA ILE A 222 -8.84 7.47 3.37
C ILE A 222 -10.01 8.44 3.51
N ASP A 223 -11.19 7.87 3.30
CA ASP A 223 -12.47 8.56 3.38
C ASP A 223 -13.07 8.44 4.80
N ASP A 224 -13.85 9.44 5.22
CA ASP A 224 -14.65 9.34 6.44
C ASP A 224 -16.00 8.63 6.20
N SER A 225 -16.83 8.54 7.24
CA SER A 225 -18.16 7.91 7.16
C SER A 225 -19.14 8.60 6.20
N GLU A 226 -18.79 9.76 5.65
CA GLU A 226 -19.55 10.51 4.66
C GLU A 226 -18.91 10.42 3.26
N ASP A 227 -17.98 9.47 3.05
CA ASP A 227 -17.21 9.21 1.82
C ASP A 227 -16.35 10.40 1.38
N ARG A 228 -15.86 11.20 2.33
CA ARG A 228 -15.05 12.38 2.07
C ARG A 228 -13.58 12.05 2.24
N LEU A 229 -12.77 12.33 1.23
CA LEU A 229 -11.33 12.20 1.34
C LEU A 229 -10.79 13.09 2.47
N VAL A 230 -10.39 12.47 3.58
CA VAL A 230 -9.81 13.17 4.73
C VAL A 230 -8.29 13.17 4.65
N ARG A 231 -7.72 12.08 4.11
CA ARG A 231 -6.27 11.87 4.14
C ARG A 231 -5.84 10.93 3.03
N ARG A 232 -4.61 11.11 2.54
CA ARG A 232 -3.94 10.11 1.72
C ARG A 232 -2.86 9.40 2.52
N ALA A 233 -2.92 8.09 2.56
CA ALA A 233 -1.79 7.27 2.99
C ALA A 233 -1.03 6.76 1.76
N ARG A 234 0.23 6.40 1.95
CA ARG A 234 1.05 5.77 0.91
C ARG A 234 1.67 4.48 1.42
N ALA A 235 1.69 3.45 0.59
CA ALA A 235 2.42 2.20 0.84
C ALA A 235 3.56 2.04 -0.18
N ALA A 236 4.80 1.91 0.29
CA ALA A 236 5.98 1.84 -0.58
C ALA A 236 7.12 1.00 0.02
N ALA A 237 8.08 0.60 -0.83
CA ALA A 237 9.24 -0.18 -0.43
C ALA A 237 10.47 0.70 -0.20
N PHE A 238 11.16 0.47 0.92
CA PHE A 238 12.42 1.09 1.29
C PHE A 238 13.33 0.00 1.88
N PRO A 239 14.18 -0.65 1.06
CA PRO A 239 15.00 -1.77 1.55
C PRO A 239 16.01 -1.27 2.58
N ILE A 240 15.89 -1.75 3.83
CA ILE A 240 16.81 -1.37 4.91
C ILE A 240 18.22 -1.89 4.63
N SER A 241 19.22 -1.19 5.14
CA SER A 241 20.62 -1.56 5.02
C SER A 241 21.36 -1.39 6.35
N ILE A 242 22.69 -1.49 6.30
CA ILE A 242 23.57 -1.33 7.46
C ILE A 242 24.39 -0.05 7.37
N ASP A 243 25.03 0.35 8.48
CA ASP A 243 26.16 1.27 8.44
C ASP A 243 27.38 0.55 7.84
N SER A 244 27.35 0.42 6.51
CA SER A 244 28.34 -0.32 5.74
C SER A 244 29.71 0.35 5.79
N GLY A 245 29.74 1.67 5.94
CA GLY A 245 30.96 2.46 6.12
C GLY A 245 31.69 2.13 7.41
N ARG A 246 30.97 2.14 8.55
CA ARG A 246 31.52 1.74 9.86
C ARG A 246 31.99 0.30 9.86
N PHE A 247 31.18 -0.63 9.35
CA PHE A 247 31.53 -2.05 9.31
C PHE A 247 32.78 -2.32 8.46
N ASN A 248 32.88 -1.70 7.29
CA ASN A 248 34.05 -1.80 6.40
C ASN A 248 35.33 -1.17 7.01
N LYS A 249 35.20 -0.16 7.87
CA LYS A 249 36.34 0.38 8.63
C LYS A 249 36.75 -0.57 9.75
N LEU A 250 35.79 -1.10 10.50
CA LEU A 250 36.03 -2.05 11.59
C LEU A 250 36.75 -3.30 11.09
N ALA A 251 36.32 -3.88 9.97
CA ALA A 251 36.96 -5.05 9.37
C ALA A 251 38.40 -4.79 8.86
N LYS A 252 38.87 -3.55 8.84
CA LYS A 252 40.24 -3.19 8.45
C LYS A 252 41.18 -2.98 9.64
N THR A 253 40.67 -2.97 10.87
CA THR A 253 41.52 -2.75 12.04
C THR A 253 42.50 -3.91 12.22
N PRO A 254 43.74 -3.65 12.70
CA PRO A 254 44.72 -4.70 12.96
C PRO A 254 44.21 -5.78 13.91
N GLU A 255 43.43 -5.39 14.93
CA GLU A 255 42.89 -6.29 15.95
C GLU A 255 41.90 -7.28 15.36
N VAL A 256 40.98 -6.82 14.52
CA VAL A 256 39.97 -7.67 13.87
C VAL A 256 40.63 -8.61 12.86
N ARG A 257 41.64 -8.14 12.12
CA ARG A 257 42.41 -8.98 11.19
C ARG A 257 43.23 -10.05 11.91
N ALA A 258 43.88 -9.69 13.01
CA ALA A 258 44.61 -10.64 13.85
C ALA A 258 43.66 -11.69 14.44
N ARG A 259 42.48 -11.26 14.91
CA ARG A 259 41.45 -12.19 15.41
C ARG A 259 40.94 -13.13 14.33
N ALA A 260 40.70 -12.64 13.11
CA ALA A 260 40.28 -13.48 11.98
C ALA A 260 41.33 -14.56 11.65
N GLN A 261 42.62 -14.22 11.73
CA GLN A 261 43.70 -15.20 11.58
C GLN A 261 43.71 -16.21 12.73
N ALA A 262 43.61 -15.74 13.98
CA ALA A 262 43.56 -16.60 15.16
C ALA A 262 42.38 -17.60 15.11
N ILE A 263 41.20 -17.17 14.66
CA ILE A 263 40.05 -18.06 14.45
C ILE A 263 40.40 -19.20 13.49
N ARG A 264 41.10 -18.91 12.38
CA ARG A 264 41.51 -19.97 11.44
C ARG A 264 42.55 -20.91 12.05
N GLU A 265 43.47 -20.39 12.85
CA GLU A 265 44.48 -21.19 13.57
C GLU A 265 43.81 -22.12 14.61
N GLU A 266 42.84 -21.60 15.37
CA GLU A 266 42.02 -22.34 16.34
C GLU A 266 41.22 -23.48 15.69
N LEU A 267 40.82 -23.31 14.42
CA LEU A 267 40.12 -24.33 13.62
C LEU A 267 41.06 -25.33 12.94
N GLY A 268 42.38 -25.24 13.16
CA GLY A 268 43.36 -26.13 12.54
C GLY A 268 43.75 -25.74 11.10
N ASN A 269 43.56 -24.48 10.72
CA ASN A 269 43.85 -23.93 9.39
C ASN A 269 43.19 -24.71 8.23
N PRO A 270 41.84 -24.84 8.22
CA PRO A 270 41.14 -25.49 7.11
C PRO A 270 41.40 -24.74 5.79
N GLU A 271 41.32 -25.44 4.66
CA GLU A 271 41.43 -24.83 3.33
C GLU A 271 40.21 -23.93 3.03
N CYS A 272 39.03 -24.30 3.51
CA CYS A 272 37.80 -23.53 3.33
C CYS A 272 36.97 -23.45 4.62
N VAL A 273 36.61 -22.23 5.02
CA VAL A 273 35.68 -21.97 6.13
C VAL A 273 34.33 -21.52 5.57
N LEU A 274 33.27 -22.26 5.87
CA LEU A 274 31.90 -21.83 5.64
C LEU A 274 31.35 -21.21 6.93
N LEU A 275 30.49 -20.20 6.80
CA LEU A 275 29.92 -19.49 7.93
C LEU A 275 28.42 -19.30 7.76
N GLY A 276 27.70 -19.65 8.82
CA GLY A 276 26.30 -19.36 9.04
C GLY A 276 26.13 -18.52 10.30
N VAL A 277 25.36 -17.43 10.22
CA VAL A 277 25.12 -16.53 11.36
C VAL A 277 23.66 -16.14 11.36
N ASP A 278 22.94 -16.57 12.38
CA ASP A 278 21.51 -16.32 12.48
C ASP A 278 21.09 -16.24 13.96
N ARG A 279 19.92 -15.64 14.23
CA ARG A 279 19.19 -16.00 15.46
C ARG A 279 18.71 -17.44 15.30
N LEU A 280 18.65 -18.18 16.40
CA LEU A 280 18.03 -19.51 16.38
C LEU A 280 16.52 -19.33 16.16
N ASP A 281 16.09 -19.41 14.90
CA ASP A 281 14.74 -19.06 14.45
C ASP A 281 14.39 -19.90 13.21
N TYR A 282 13.18 -20.48 13.18
CA TYR A 282 12.79 -21.46 12.15
C TYR A 282 12.75 -20.85 10.75
N THR A 283 12.65 -19.53 10.65
CA THR A 283 12.69 -18.79 9.38
C THR A 283 14.07 -18.82 8.71
N LYS A 284 15.14 -19.13 9.45
CA LYS A 284 16.54 -18.99 9.00
C LYS A 284 17.09 -20.18 8.24
N GLY A 285 16.33 -21.28 8.17
CA GLY A 285 16.71 -22.46 7.41
C GLY A 285 18.04 -23.09 7.87
N ILE A 286 18.37 -23.00 9.16
CA ILE A 286 19.61 -23.54 9.73
C ILE A 286 19.67 -25.06 9.51
N LEU A 287 18.56 -25.77 9.73
CA LEU A 287 18.47 -27.21 9.46
C LEU A 287 18.71 -27.54 7.97
N HIS A 288 18.19 -26.73 7.06
CA HIS A 288 18.37 -26.92 5.61
C HIS A 288 19.84 -26.75 5.22
N ARG A 289 20.52 -25.75 5.80
CA ARG A 289 21.96 -25.51 5.63
C ARG A 289 22.80 -26.67 6.12
N ILE A 290 22.55 -27.12 7.35
CA ILE A 290 23.29 -28.22 7.98
C ILE A 290 23.08 -29.51 7.19
N LYS A 291 21.84 -29.80 6.77
CA LYS A 291 21.52 -30.94 5.92
C LYS A 291 22.26 -30.87 4.58
N ALA A 292 22.17 -29.75 3.86
CA ALA A 292 22.84 -29.60 2.57
C ALA A 292 24.37 -29.73 2.71
N PHE A 293 24.97 -29.17 3.76
CA PHE A 293 26.40 -29.33 4.03
C PHE A 293 26.78 -30.79 4.32
N GLY A 294 26.01 -31.50 5.16
CA GLY A 294 26.23 -32.92 5.43
C GLY A 294 26.14 -33.79 4.17
N GLU A 295 25.16 -33.51 3.29
CA GLU A 295 25.05 -34.23 2.01
C GLU A 295 26.19 -33.89 1.03
N VAL A 296 26.72 -32.66 1.04
CA VAL A 296 27.91 -32.30 0.26
C VAL A 296 29.14 -33.11 0.72
N LEU A 297 29.31 -33.31 2.03
CA LEU A 297 30.39 -34.16 2.56
C LEU A 297 30.23 -35.62 2.13
N GLN A 298 29.00 -36.14 2.12
CA GLN A 298 28.69 -37.50 1.70
C GLN A 298 28.99 -37.76 0.22
N MET A 299 28.95 -36.73 -0.63
CA MET A 299 29.30 -36.85 -2.06
C MET A 299 30.80 -37.08 -2.30
N GLU A 300 31.65 -36.97 -1.27
CA GLU A 300 33.11 -37.10 -1.33
C GLU A 300 33.78 -36.13 -2.34
N GLU A 301 33.08 -35.04 -2.68
CA GLU A 301 33.56 -34.02 -3.61
C GLU A 301 34.45 -32.95 -2.95
N ILE A 302 34.44 -32.91 -1.62
CA ILE A 302 35.29 -32.08 -0.76
C ILE A 302 35.79 -32.95 0.41
N ASP A 303 37.03 -32.74 0.82
CA ASP A 303 37.66 -33.48 1.93
C ASP A 303 37.17 -32.92 3.28
N PRO A 304 36.48 -33.73 4.11
CA PRO A 304 35.99 -33.28 5.43
C PRO A 304 37.10 -32.77 6.36
N ALA A 305 38.35 -33.21 6.20
CA ALA A 305 39.48 -32.74 7.01
C ALA A 305 39.94 -31.32 6.64
N LYS A 306 39.52 -30.81 5.47
CA LYS A 306 39.98 -29.53 4.92
C LYS A 306 38.92 -28.43 4.93
N VAL A 307 37.70 -28.77 5.34
CA VAL A 307 36.56 -27.85 5.34
C VAL A 307 35.92 -27.83 6.71
N THR A 308 35.40 -26.67 7.12
CA THR A 308 34.60 -26.57 8.34
C THR A 308 33.47 -25.57 8.15
N LEU A 309 32.32 -25.85 8.74
CA LEU A 309 31.19 -24.93 8.85
C LEU A 309 31.14 -24.38 10.27
N ILE A 310 31.21 -23.07 10.43
CA ILE A 310 30.90 -22.39 11.68
C ILE A 310 29.43 -21.98 11.62
N GLN A 311 28.63 -22.40 12.60
CA GLN A 311 27.25 -21.94 12.76
C GLN A 311 27.14 -21.16 14.07
N VAL A 312 27.03 -19.85 13.99
CA VAL A 312 26.65 -18.99 15.11
C VAL A 312 25.14 -18.90 15.16
N ALA A 313 24.55 -19.33 16.27
CA ALA A 313 23.12 -19.22 16.54
C ALA A 313 22.91 -18.41 17.82
N SER A 314 22.48 -17.16 17.69
CA SER A 314 22.20 -16.35 18.88
C SER A 314 20.88 -16.79 19.53
N PRO A 315 20.84 -16.95 20.87
CA PRO A 315 19.63 -17.32 21.59
C PRO A 315 18.49 -16.34 21.32
N SER A 316 17.27 -16.86 21.14
CA SER A 316 16.10 -16.05 20.78
C SER A 316 14.83 -16.76 21.20
N ARG A 317 13.98 -16.08 21.98
CA ARG A 317 12.60 -16.53 22.31
C ARG A 317 12.55 -17.94 22.90
N GLU A 318 13.45 -18.23 23.84
CA GLU A 318 13.65 -19.57 24.39
C GLU A 318 12.44 -20.15 25.14
N ASN A 319 11.45 -19.30 25.50
CA ASN A 319 10.21 -19.72 26.15
C ASN A 319 9.12 -20.21 25.17
N VAL A 320 9.36 -20.14 23.86
CA VAL A 320 8.39 -20.55 22.84
C VAL A 320 8.72 -21.97 22.33
N ASP A 321 7.74 -22.88 22.40
CA ASP A 321 7.92 -24.32 22.09
C ASP A 321 8.57 -24.59 20.73
N ALA A 322 8.16 -23.86 19.68
CA ALA A 322 8.73 -24.01 18.34
C ALA A 322 10.24 -23.69 18.27
N TYR A 323 10.73 -22.80 19.15
CA TYR A 323 12.14 -22.45 19.23
C TYR A 323 12.95 -23.49 20.01
N GLN A 324 12.35 -24.07 21.06
CA GLN A 324 12.96 -25.18 21.82
C GLN A 324 13.13 -26.42 20.93
N GLN A 325 12.08 -26.79 20.18
CA GLN A 325 12.16 -27.92 19.26
C GLN A 325 13.22 -27.71 18.17
N LEU A 326 13.27 -26.50 17.57
CA LEU A 326 14.29 -26.17 16.58
C LEU A 326 15.71 -26.32 17.13
N ARG A 327 15.92 -25.92 18.39
CA ARG A 327 17.22 -26.05 19.05
C ARG A 327 17.65 -27.49 19.15
N GLU A 328 16.77 -28.35 19.66
CA GLU A 328 17.03 -29.79 19.80
C GLU A 328 17.36 -30.41 18.45
N ASP A 329 16.56 -30.11 17.41
CA ASP A 329 16.77 -30.64 16.06
C ASP A 329 18.12 -30.21 15.47
N VAL A 330 18.52 -28.95 15.68
CA VAL A 330 19.81 -28.42 15.23
C VAL A 330 20.95 -29.11 15.95
N GLU A 331 20.90 -29.20 17.28
CA GLU A 331 21.94 -29.84 18.09
C GLU A 331 22.10 -31.33 17.75
N ILE A 332 21.00 -32.05 17.52
CA ILE A 332 21.00 -33.45 17.05
C ILE A 332 21.68 -33.57 15.67
N GLN A 333 21.33 -32.73 14.70
CA GLN A 333 21.93 -32.80 13.36
C GLN A 333 23.42 -32.45 13.37
N VAL A 334 23.83 -31.45 14.16
CA VAL A 334 25.25 -31.11 14.37
C VAL A 334 25.99 -32.31 14.95
N GLY A 335 25.46 -32.93 16.00
CA GLY A 335 26.07 -34.11 16.64
C GLY A 335 26.20 -35.29 15.67
N ARG A 336 25.16 -35.57 14.88
CA ARG A 336 25.16 -36.64 13.87
C ARG A 336 26.24 -36.42 12.82
N ILE A 337 26.29 -35.24 12.20
CA ILE A 337 27.23 -34.95 11.10
C ILE A 337 28.68 -34.91 11.61
N ASN A 338 28.92 -34.34 12.79
CA ASN A 338 30.25 -34.38 13.41
C ASN A 338 30.68 -35.81 13.77
N GLY A 339 29.77 -36.66 14.24
CA GLY A 339 30.07 -38.06 14.52
C GLY A 339 30.37 -38.90 13.27
N GLU A 340 29.79 -38.53 12.12
CA GLU A 340 29.96 -39.24 10.85
C GLU A 340 31.20 -38.79 10.07
N PHE A 341 31.48 -37.49 10.01
CA PHE A 341 32.54 -36.91 9.16
C PHE A 341 33.67 -36.23 9.94
N GLY A 342 33.53 -36.03 11.25
CA GLY A 342 34.57 -35.45 12.09
C GLY A 342 35.70 -36.44 12.42
N GLY A 343 36.80 -35.91 12.95
CA GLY A 343 37.94 -36.67 13.43
C GLY A 343 38.32 -36.28 14.86
N ILE A 344 39.25 -37.01 15.47
CA ILE A 344 39.78 -36.64 16.79
C ILE A 344 40.44 -35.26 16.70
N GLY A 345 39.89 -34.28 17.42
CA GLY A 345 40.37 -32.90 17.41
C GLY A 345 39.92 -32.05 16.21
N HIS A 346 39.07 -32.57 15.33
CA HIS A 346 38.54 -31.85 14.17
C HIS A 346 37.03 -32.05 14.01
N ALA A 347 36.26 -30.98 14.20
CA ALA A 347 34.83 -30.95 13.91
C ALA A 347 34.57 -30.37 12.52
N VAL A 348 33.68 -30.98 11.75
CA VAL A 348 33.24 -30.44 10.46
C VAL A 348 32.21 -29.33 10.63
N ILE A 349 31.50 -29.30 11.77
CA ILE A 349 30.58 -28.23 12.16
C ILE A 349 30.94 -27.73 13.57
N ASN A 350 31.29 -26.45 13.66
CA ASN A 350 31.46 -25.71 14.91
C ASN A 350 30.19 -24.92 15.21
N TYR A 351 29.31 -25.46 16.06
CA TYR A 351 28.06 -24.83 16.46
C TYR A 351 28.23 -24.02 17.75
N LEU A 352 27.85 -22.74 17.71
CA LEU A 352 28.05 -21.78 18.79
C LEU A 352 26.71 -21.14 19.14
N HIS A 353 26.12 -21.53 20.27
CA HIS A 353 24.85 -20.96 20.77
C HIS A 353 25.10 -19.72 21.64
N HIS A 354 25.63 -18.66 21.04
CA HIS A 354 26.07 -17.44 21.72
C HIS A 354 25.78 -16.17 20.90
N SER A 355 25.73 -15.04 21.60
CA SER A 355 25.74 -13.71 21.00
C SER A 355 27.14 -13.13 21.06
N TYR A 356 27.64 -12.65 19.92
CA TYR A 356 28.99 -12.08 19.81
C TYR A 356 28.96 -10.56 19.62
N PRO A 357 29.99 -9.84 20.13
CA PRO A 357 30.15 -8.42 19.84
C PRO A 357 30.49 -8.20 18.36
N MET A 358 30.32 -6.97 17.89
CA MET A 358 30.48 -6.60 16.49
C MET A 358 31.90 -6.86 15.96
N GLU A 359 32.92 -6.70 16.80
CA GLU A 359 34.34 -6.95 16.50
C GLU A 359 34.60 -8.43 16.18
N GLU A 360 34.06 -9.34 17.01
CA GLU A 360 34.20 -10.79 16.82
C GLU A 360 33.42 -11.24 15.58
N MET A 361 32.23 -10.66 15.35
CA MET A 361 31.46 -10.92 14.13
C MET A 361 32.21 -10.48 12.87
N ALA A 362 32.84 -9.30 12.88
CA ALA A 362 33.67 -8.84 11.77
C ALA A 362 34.86 -9.78 11.53
N ALA A 363 35.48 -10.31 12.59
CA ALA A 363 36.56 -11.28 12.48
C ALA A 363 36.09 -12.61 11.87
N LEU A 364 34.93 -13.13 12.29
CA LEU A 364 34.30 -14.32 11.71
C LEU A 364 33.99 -14.13 10.22
N TYR A 365 33.41 -12.99 9.83
CA TYR A 365 33.13 -12.69 8.41
C TYR A 365 34.40 -12.62 7.56
N LEU A 366 35.51 -12.11 8.10
CA LEU A 366 36.81 -12.12 7.41
C LEU A 366 37.44 -13.51 7.33
N ALA A 367 37.29 -14.31 8.38
CA ALA A 367 37.82 -15.68 8.44
C ALA A 367 37.09 -16.62 7.46
N ALA A 368 35.81 -16.37 7.18
CA ALA A 368 34.98 -17.21 6.32
C ALA A 368 35.27 -17.03 4.82
N ASP A 369 35.43 -18.13 4.08
CA ASP A 369 35.54 -18.14 2.63
C ASP A 369 34.16 -18.15 1.94
N VAL A 370 33.17 -18.78 2.58
CA VAL A 370 31.78 -18.85 2.08
C VAL A 370 30.81 -18.45 3.17
N MET A 371 29.95 -17.47 2.89
CA MET A 371 28.82 -17.12 3.76
C MET A 371 27.55 -17.81 3.25
N LEU A 372 26.88 -18.55 4.13
CA LEU A 372 25.63 -19.25 3.86
C LEU A 372 24.47 -18.53 4.54
N VAL A 373 23.63 -17.86 3.74
CA VAL A 373 22.40 -17.21 4.20
C VAL A 373 21.22 -17.92 3.56
N THR A 374 20.62 -18.85 4.29
CA THR A 374 19.70 -19.88 3.77
C THR A 374 18.27 -19.73 4.29
N SER A 375 17.86 -18.51 4.65
CA SER A 375 16.53 -18.25 5.22
C SER A 375 15.42 -18.78 4.31
N LEU A 376 14.45 -19.47 4.88
CA LEU A 376 13.22 -19.89 4.20
C LEU A 376 12.33 -18.69 3.88
N ARG A 377 12.37 -17.66 4.75
CA ARG A 377 11.70 -16.38 4.53
C ARG A 377 12.36 -15.31 5.39
N ASP A 378 12.71 -14.16 4.82
CA ASP A 378 13.34 -13.07 5.56
C ASP A 378 12.98 -11.72 4.94
N GLY A 379 12.61 -10.73 5.77
CA GLY A 379 12.24 -9.40 5.29
C GLY A 379 13.39 -8.74 4.52
N MET A 380 14.63 -8.88 5.01
CA MET A 380 15.82 -8.34 4.33
C MET A 380 17.05 -9.25 4.49
N ASN A 381 17.41 -9.63 5.71
CA ASN A 381 18.69 -10.25 6.09
C ASN A 381 19.91 -9.30 6.03
N LEU A 382 20.24 -8.68 7.17
CA LEU A 382 21.37 -7.75 7.28
C LEU A 382 22.73 -8.45 7.41
N VAL A 383 22.76 -9.69 7.91
CA VAL A 383 23.99 -10.51 7.99
C VAL A 383 24.65 -10.65 6.62
N ALA A 384 23.86 -10.86 5.56
CA ALA A 384 24.35 -10.89 4.19
C ALA A 384 25.09 -9.59 3.81
N LYS A 385 24.56 -8.43 4.20
CA LYS A 385 25.14 -7.11 3.93
C LYS A 385 26.38 -6.85 4.80
N GLU A 386 26.38 -7.27 6.06
CA GLU A 386 27.53 -7.17 6.97
C GLU A 386 28.73 -7.97 6.45
N TYR A 387 28.51 -9.22 6.03
CA TYR A 387 29.54 -10.05 5.40
C TYR A 387 30.14 -9.32 4.20
N VAL A 388 29.31 -8.84 3.27
CA VAL A 388 29.77 -8.11 2.08
C VAL A 388 30.57 -6.85 2.45
N ALA A 389 30.12 -6.09 3.44
CA ALA A 389 30.82 -4.89 3.92
C ALA A 389 32.19 -5.23 4.55
N ALA A 390 32.29 -6.33 5.29
CA ALA A 390 33.52 -6.80 5.92
C ALA A 390 34.60 -7.21 4.91
N ARG A 391 34.22 -7.79 3.76
CA ARG A 391 35.11 -8.32 2.72
C ARG A 391 35.83 -7.26 1.87
N SER A 392 36.57 -6.39 2.54
CA SER A 392 37.36 -5.33 1.90
C SER A 392 38.54 -5.83 1.05
N ASP A 393 38.86 -7.12 1.14
CA ASP A 393 39.82 -7.84 0.30
C ASP A 393 39.23 -8.31 -1.05
N ASP A 394 37.95 -7.97 -1.31
CA ASP A 394 37.15 -8.42 -2.44
C ASP A 394 37.10 -9.96 -2.57
N ARG A 395 37.38 -10.74 -1.53
CA ARG A 395 37.31 -12.21 -1.60
C ARG A 395 36.03 -12.72 -0.96
N GLY A 396 35.81 -14.03 -1.07
CA GLY A 396 34.69 -14.72 -0.48
C GLY A 396 33.49 -14.85 -1.39
N VAL A 397 32.60 -15.76 -1.02
CA VAL A 397 31.39 -16.08 -1.77
C VAL A 397 30.19 -15.97 -0.85
N LEU A 398 29.17 -15.23 -1.28
CA LEU A 398 27.87 -15.19 -0.62
C LEU A 398 26.92 -16.15 -1.32
N VAL A 399 26.46 -17.18 -0.62
CA VAL A 399 25.32 -18.02 -1.00
C VAL A 399 24.09 -17.48 -0.28
N LEU A 400 23.06 -17.11 -1.03
CA LEU A 400 21.93 -16.33 -0.53
C LEU A 400 20.60 -16.92 -0.98
N SER A 401 19.68 -17.12 -0.05
CA SER A 401 18.30 -17.52 -0.36
C SER A 401 17.57 -16.44 -1.13
N GLU A 402 16.89 -16.84 -2.20
CA GLU A 402 16.00 -15.96 -3.00
C GLU A 402 14.78 -15.47 -2.21
N PHE A 403 14.49 -16.09 -1.05
CA PHE A 403 13.38 -15.70 -0.16
C PHE A 403 13.77 -14.62 0.86
N THR A 404 14.92 -13.96 0.67
CA THR A 404 15.38 -12.81 1.46
C THR A 404 15.18 -11.51 0.68
N GLY A 405 14.81 -10.42 1.35
CA GLY A 405 14.79 -9.11 0.69
C GLY A 405 16.14 -8.69 0.10
N ALA A 406 17.26 -9.10 0.71
CA ALA A 406 18.59 -8.82 0.19
C ALA A 406 18.84 -9.43 -1.21
N ALA A 407 18.13 -10.49 -1.59
CA ALA A 407 18.30 -11.11 -2.91
C ALA A 407 17.89 -10.16 -4.07
N GLU A 408 16.97 -9.23 -3.83
CA GLU A 408 16.57 -8.20 -4.82
C GLU A 408 17.71 -7.21 -5.11
N GLU A 409 18.68 -7.05 -4.20
CA GLU A 409 19.77 -6.09 -4.32
C GLU A 409 21.13 -6.73 -4.62
N LEU A 410 21.36 -7.94 -4.11
CA LEU A 410 22.68 -8.58 -4.07
C LEU A 410 22.95 -9.49 -5.29
N HIS A 411 22.83 -8.95 -6.50
CA HIS A 411 23.00 -9.67 -7.78
C HIS A 411 24.41 -10.25 -8.08
N GLY A 412 25.33 -10.24 -7.12
CA GLY A 412 26.62 -10.95 -7.20
C GLY A 412 26.63 -12.29 -6.47
N ALA A 413 25.64 -12.54 -5.61
CA ALA A 413 25.52 -13.75 -4.81
C ALA A 413 25.22 -14.98 -5.68
N LEU A 414 25.47 -16.17 -5.11
CA LEU A 414 24.94 -17.42 -5.62
C LEU A 414 23.56 -17.62 -4.99
N LEU A 415 22.51 -17.37 -5.77
CA LEU A 415 21.14 -17.54 -5.30
C LEU A 415 20.78 -19.02 -5.17
N ILE A 416 20.06 -19.34 -4.11
CA ILE A 416 19.48 -20.67 -3.87
C ILE A 416 17.98 -20.56 -3.58
N ASN A 417 17.25 -21.60 -3.95
CA ASN A 417 16.00 -21.93 -3.30
C ASN A 417 16.33 -22.90 -2.15
N PRO A 418 16.15 -22.54 -0.87
CA PRO A 418 16.52 -23.40 0.25
C PRO A 418 15.63 -24.65 0.38
N HIS A 419 14.49 -24.70 -0.30
CA HIS A 419 13.65 -25.91 -0.41
C HIS A 419 14.20 -26.92 -1.43
N ASP A 420 15.05 -26.47 -2.36
CA ASP A 420 15.80 -27.32 -3.27
C ASP A 420 17.17 -27.65 -2.66
N ILE A 421 17.22 -28.77 -1.92
CA ILE A 421 18.46 -29.23 -1.27
C ILE A 421 19.53 -29.55 -2.31
N GLU A 422 19.19 -30.15 -3.46
CA GLU A 422 20.16 -30.45 -4.53
C GLU A 422 20.74 -29.17 -5.14
N GLY A 423 19.88 -28.19 -5.46
CA GLY A 423 20.32 -26.87 -5.91
C GLY A 423 21.20 -26.17 -4.89
N THR A 424 20.86 -26.27 -3.60
CA THR A 424 21.65 -25.70 -2.50
C THR A 424 23.03 -26.37 -2.41
N LYS A 425 23.10 -27.71 -2.46
CA LYS A 425 24.36 -28.47 -2.49
C LYS A 425 25.25 -28.05 -3.66
N ALA A 426 24.67 -27.94 -4.85
CA ALA A 426 25.39 -27.51 -6.05
C ALA A 426 25.98 -26.10 -5.90
N GLN A 427 25.26 -25.15 -5.29
CA GLN A 427 25.81 -23.81 -5.03
C GLN A 427 26.87 -23.81 -3.93
N ILE A 428 26.74 -24.64 -2.88
CA ILE A 428 27.78 -24.79 -1.85
C ILE A 428 29.07 -25.33 -2.49
N LEU A 429 29.00 -26.41 -3.27
CA LEU A 429 30.15 -26.97 -3.99
C LEU A 429 30.79 -25.94 -4.92
N LYS A 430 29.97 -25.21 -5.68
CA LYS A 430 30.44 -24.13 -6.54
C LYS A 430 31.14 -23.02 -5.76
N ALA A 431 30.61 -22.63 -4.59
CA ALA A 431 31.20 -21.60 -3.75
C ALA A 431 32.58 -22.02 -3.22
N VAL A 432 32.68 -23.23 -2.69
CA VAL A 432 33.93 -23.80 -2.15
C VAL A 432 35.01 -23.91 -3.24
N LYS A 433 34.63 -24.31 -4.45
CA LYS A 433 35.55 -24.49 -5.60
C LYS A 433 35.77 -23.20 -6.42
N MET A 434 35.24 -22.06 -6.00
CA MET A 434 35.23 -20.84 -6.82
C MET A 434 36.63 -20.21 -6.98
N PRO A 435 37.14 -19.98 -8.19
CA PRO A 435 38.41 -19.29 -8.39
C PRO A 435 38.41 -17.86 -7.86
N VAL A 436 39.52 -17.42 -7.26
CA VAL A 436 39.68 -16.08 -6.65
C VAL A 436 39.32 -14.93 -7.60
N ALA A 437 39.60 -15.06 -8.89
CA ALA A 437 39.23 -14.04 -9.88
C ALA A 437 37.70 -13.86 -10.00
N GLU A 438 36.94 -14.95 -9.94
CA GLU A 438 35.47 -14.90 -9.93
C GLU A 438 34.93 -14.36 -8.60
N GLN A 439 35.50 -14.78 -7.47
CA GLN A 439 35.14 -14.24 -6.15
C GLN A 439 35.26 -12.71 -6.14
N ARG A 440 36.40 -12.18 -6.60
CA ARG A 440 36.65 -10.73 -6.71
C ARG A 440 35.66 -10.01 -7.59
N ARG A 441 35.32 -10.58 -8.75
CA ARG A 441 34.32 -9.99 -9.64
C ARG A 441 32.96 -9.88 -8.96
N ARG A 442 32.51 -10.93 -8.29
CA ARG A 442 31.21 -10.98 -7.58
C ARG A 442 31.19 -10.07 -6.37
N MET A 443 32.20 -10.15 -5.51
CA MET A 443 32.27 -9.38 -4.27
C MET A 443 32.34 -7.88 -4.54
N ARG A 444 33.08 -7.42 -5.57
CA ARG A 444 33.07 -5.99 -5.95
C ARG A 444 31.69 -5.49 -6.34
N ARG A 445 30.90 -6.31 -7.07
CA ARG A 445 29.51 -5.96 -7.44
C ARG A 445 28.64 -5.84 -6.19
N LEU A 446 28.73 -6.81 -5.28
CA LEU A 446 28.00 -6.80 -4.00
C LEU A 446 28.37 -5.58 -3.15
N ARG A 447 29.67 -5.33 -2.98
CA ARG A 447 30.21 -4.22 -2.19
C ARG A 447 29.79 -2.88 -2.74
N ARG A 448 29.80 -2.69 -4.06
CA ARG A 448 29.33 -1.44 -4.68
C ARG A 448 27.88 -1.14 -4.26
N ARG A 449 27.00 -2.15 -4.28
CA ARG A 449 25.61 -1.99 -3.85
C ARG A 449 25.53 -1.62 -2.36
N VAL A 450 26.10 -2.45 -1.48
CA VAL A 450 26.01 -2.29 -0.01
C VAL A 450 26.66 -1.00 0.51
N LEU A 451 27.74 -0.53 -0.13
CA LEU A 451 28.41 0.70 0.25
C LEU A 451 27.72 1.97 -0.30
N THR A 452 26.87 1.84 -1.32
CA THR A 452 26.13 2.98 -1.89
C THR A 452 24.73 3.10 -1.26
N ASP A 453 24.09 1.96 -1.02
CA ASP A 453 22.76 1.87 -0.44
C ASP A 453 22.89 1.47 1.03
N ASP A 454 23.36 2.40 1.84
CA ASP A 454 23.55 2.24 3.28
C ASP A 454 22.30 2.64 4.08
N VAL A 455 22.39 2.50 5.40
CA VAL A 455 21.27 2.77 6.29
C VAL A 455 20.88 4.26 6.38
N ALA A 456 21.84 5.17 6.16
CA ALA A 456 21.57 6.59 6.12
C ALA A 456 20.75 6.95 4.87
N LYS A 457 21.07 6.35 3.72
CA LYS A 457 20.25 6.50 2.52
C LYS A 457 18.83 5.99 2.72
N TRP A 458 18.66 4.83 3.37
CA TRP A 458 17.35 4.26 3.68
C TRP A 458 16.50 5.22 4.53
N SER A 459 17.04 5.71 5.66
CA SER A 459 16.29 6.59 6.56
C SER A 459 15.98 7.95 5.92
N ASN A 460 16.94 8.55 5.22
CA ASN A 460 16.73 9.82 4.52
C ASN A 460 15.68 9.70 3.42
N THR A 461 15.70 8.62 2.64
CA THR A 461 14.70 8.39 1.57
C THR A 461 13.31 8.20 2.17
N TYR A 462 13.20 7.45 3.26
CA TYR A 462 11.93 7.23 3.95
C TYR A 462 11.36 8.54 4.52
N LEU A 463 12.16 9.30 5.28
CA LEU A 463 11.73 10.55 5.92
C LEU A 463 11.42 11.66 4.91
N ALA A 464 12.19 11.75 3.82
CA ALA A 464 11.88 12.65 2.71
C ALA A 464 10.53 12.29 2.08
N THR A 465 10.30 11.00 1.80
CA THR A 465 9.02 10.54 1.25
C THR A 465 7.86 10.79 2.21
N LEU A 466 8.04 10.57 3.52
CA LEU A 466 7.02 10.88 4.52
C LEU A 466 6.67 12.37 4.51
N SER A 467 7.69 13.24 4.44
CA SER A 467 7.50 14.69 4.35
C SER A 467 6.76 15.08 3.07
N ASP A 468 7.09 14.46 1.93
CA ASP A 468 6.41 14.66 0.65
C ASP A 468 4.94 14.22 0.72
N VAL A 469 4.64 13.07 1.33
CA VAL A 469 3.24 12.61 1.50
C VAL A 469 2.45 13.56 2.39
N VAL A 470 3.04 14.08 3.46
CA VAL A 470 2.38 15.04 4.36
C VAL A 470 2.15 16.39 3.67
N THR A 471 3.12 16.89 2.90
CA THR A 471 3.00 18.17 2.18
C THR A 471 2.07 18.09 0.97
N SER A 472 1.96 16.92 0.35
CA SER A 472 1.01 16.62 -0.74
C SER A 472 -0.34 16.11 -0.26
N GLN A 473 -0.59 16.13 1.06
CA GLN A 473 -1.95 15.97 1.56
C GLN A 473 -2.84 17.01 0.88
N PRO A 474 -4.08 16.68 0.55
CA PRO A 474 -5.03 17.72 0.17
C PRO A 474 -4.95 18.82 1.24
N GLU A 475 -4.75 20.07 0.81
CA GLU A 475 -4.68 21.20 1.75
C GLU A 475 -5.84 21.03 2.74
N ARG A 476 -5.55 21.13 4.04
CA ARG A 476 -6.57 21.56 5.01
C ARG A 476 -6.93 22.99 4.66
N VAL A 477 -7.61 23.15 3.53
CA VAL A 477 -8.40 24.33 3.29
C VAL A 477 -9.45 24.25 4.38
N ASP A 478 -9.62 25.34 5.13
CA ASP A 478 -10.86 25.65 5.84
C ASP A 478 -12.01 25.81 4.82
N THR A 479 -12.14 24.84 3.91
CA THR A 479 -13.33 24.59 3.13
C THR A 479 -14.30 23.92 4.08
N PRO A 480 -15.54 24.40 4.13
CA PRO A 480 -16.58 23.72 4.86
C PRO A 480 -16.61 22.25 4.46
N PRO A 481 -16.92 21.34 5.41
CA PRO A 481 -16.95 19.90 5.17
C PRO A 481 -17.59 19.57 3.81
N SER A 482 -16.99 18.67 3.00
CA SER A 482 -17.77 17.97 1.97
C SER A 482 -19.01 17.39 2.66
N GLY A 483 -20.19 17.41 2.05
CA GLY A 483 -21.44 17.34 2.83
C GLY A 483 -22.12 18.70 3.03
N THR A 484 -21.40 19.81 2.82
CA THR A 484 -22.00 21.13 2.64
C THR A 484 -21.62 21.73 1.30
N LEU A 485 -22.64 22.09 0.52
CA LEU A 485 -22.47 22.89 -0.68
C LEU A 485 -21.83 24.23 -0.28
N GLY A 486 -20.87 24.74 -1.06
CA GLY A 486 -20.28 26.06 -0.81
C GLY A 486 -21.37 27.13 -0.62
N SER A 487 -21.14 28.15 0.19
CA SER A 487 -22.12 29.23 0.43
C SER A 487 -22.64 29.85 -0.86
N ASP A 488 -21.76 29.97 -1.85
CA ASP A 488 -22.07 30.60 -3.14
C ASP A 488 -22.97 29.71 -3.97
N LEU A 489 -22.69 28.40 -4.01
CA LEU A 489 -23.57 27.43 -4.67
C LEU A 489 -24.90 27.28 -3.94
N ARG A 490 -24.92 27.34 -2.60
CA ARG A 490 -26.19 27.33 -1.83
C ARG A 490 -27.07 28.53 -2.17
N SER A 491 -26.47 29.72 -2.23
CA SER A 491 -27.18 30.95 -2.57
C SER A 491 -27.70 30.89 -4.01
N ALA A 492 -26.89 30.38 -4.94
CA ALA A 492 -27.29 30.19 -6.33
C ALA A 492 -28.44 29.18 -6.48
N LEU A 493 -28.44 28.09 -5.71
CA LEU A 493 -29.54 27.11 -5.70
C LEU A 493 -30.82 27.68 -5.10
N GLU A 494 -30.73 28.57 -4.12
CA GLU A 494 -31.88 29.30 -3.56
C GLU A 494 -32.48 30.26 -4.59
N GLU A 495 -31.65 31.07 -5.25
CA GLU A 495 -32.08 31.96 -6.35
C GLU A 495 -32.73 31.17 -7.49
N PHE A 496 -32.10 30.07 -7.92
CA PHE A 496 -32.65 29.19 -8.96
C PHE A 496 -33.99 28.54 -8.56
N SER A 497 -34.22 28.29 -7.26
CA SER A 497 -35.44 27.65 -6.76
C SER A 497 -36.59 28.63 -6.52
N ASP A 498 -36.31 29.92 -6.35
CA ASP A 498 -37.31 30.97 -6.11
C ASP A 498 -38.00 31.46 -7.40
N GLU A 499 -37.52 31.01 -8.56
CA GLU A 499 -38.09 31.31 -9.87
C GLU A 499 -39.49 30.70 -10.05
N ARG A 500 -40.44 31.52 -10.52
CA ARG A 500 -41.86 31.11 -10.67
C ARG A 500 -42.17 30.33 -11.95
N SER A 501 -41.14 29.94 -12.69
CA SER A 501 -41.23 29.42 -14.04
C SER A 501 -40.76 27.96 -14.10
N PRO A 502 -41.08 27.20 -15.17
CA PRO A 502 -40.71 25.79 -15.25
C PRO A 502 -39.18 25.61 -15.25
N LEU A 503 -38.69 24.82 -14.29
CA LEU A 503 -37.27 24.50 -14.12
C LEU A 503 -36.94 23.17 -14.80
N LEU A 504 -35.79 23.11 -15.47
CA LEU A 504 -35.21 21.86 -15.95
C LEU A 504 -33.99 21.51 -15.11
N ILE A 505 -34.02 20.36 -14.44
CA ILE A 505 -32.88 19.81 -13.70
C ILE A 505 -32.33 18.65 -14.53
N ALA A 506 -31.21 18.91 -15.20
CA ALA A 506 -30.53 17.97 -16.07
C ALA A 506 -29.18 17.54 -15.48
N SER A 507 -28.74 16.33 -15.79
CA SER A 507 -27.49 15.78 -15.26
C SER A 507 -26.92 14.72 -16.19
N ASP A 508 -25.60 14.64 -16.32
CA ASP A 508 -24.97 13.40 -16.77
C ASP A 508 -25.19 12.30 -15.74
N PHE A 509 -25.07 11.06 -16.20
CA PHE A 509 -25.22 9.85 -15.40
C PHE A 509 -23.87 9.36 -14.87
N ASP A 510 -22.94 9.01 -15.74
CA ASP A 510 -21.63 8.50 -15.33
C ASP A 510 -20.78 9.63 -14.75
N GLY A 511 -20.01 9.36 -13.70
CA GLY A 511 -19.20 10.35 -12.99
C GLY A 511 -19.98 11.38 -12.16
N VAL A 512 -21.25 11.64 -12.49
CA VAL A 512 -22.11 12.62 -11.81
C VAL A 512 -23.12 11.97 -10.86
N LEU A 513 -24.03 11.14 -11.37
CA LEU A 513 -25.04 10.46 -10.54
C LEU A 513 -24.62 9.05 -10.14
N ALA A 514 -23.75 8.44 -10.93
CA ALA A 514 -23.17 7.12 -10.73
C ALA A 514 -21.65 7.23 -10.85
N PRO A 515 -20.87 6.89 -9.80
CA PRO A 515 -19.42 6.91 -9.86
C PRO A 515 -18.87 6.08 -11.01
N LEU A 516 -17.73 6.49 -11.58
CA LEU A 516 -17.04 5.72 -12.59
C LEU A 516 -16.52 4.41 -11.99
N VAL A 517 -16.88 3.29 -12.61
CA VAL A 517 -16.53 1.92 -12.19
C VAL A 517 -15.81 1.17 -13.32
N ASP A 518 -14.98 0.18 -12.96
CA ASP A 518 -14.19 -0.58 -13.93
C ASP A 518 -15.02 -1.36 -14.96
N ASP A 519 -16.19 -1.84 -14.55
CA ASP A 519 -17.20 -2.46 -15.41
C ASP A 519 -18.40 -1.51 -15.58
N PRO A 520 -18.51 -0.80 -16.73
CA PRO A 520 -19.58 0.14 -16.98
C PRO A 520 -20.99 -0.45 -16.89
N SER A 521 -21.16 -1.77 -17.02
CA SER A 521 -22.48 -2.43 -16.87
C SER A 521 -22.98 -2.45 -15.42
N THR A 522 -22.08 -2.26 -14.46
CA THR A 522 -22.37 -2.22 -13.02
C THR A 522 -22.59 -0.82 -12.47
N SER A 523 -22.39 0.23 -13.30
CA SER A 523 -22.67 1.62 -12.94
C SER A 523 -24.14 1.78 -12.50
N ARG A 524 -24.38 2.38 -11.33
CA ARG A 524 -25.71 2.62 -10.75
C ARG A 524 -25.76 3.98 -10.06
N THR A 525 -26.90 4.65 -10.16
CA THR A 525 -27.17 5.89 -9.42
C THR A 525 -26.94 5.69 -7.92
N VAL A 526 -26.19 6.58 -7.27
CA VAL A 526 -25.98 6.49 -5.82
C VAL A 526 -27.30 6.59 -5.08
N PRO A 527 -27.53 5.80 -4.01
CA PRO A 527 -28.83 5.75 -3.33
C PRO A 527 -29.36 7.11 -2.86
N ARG A 528 -28.46 8.04 -2.53
CA ARG A 528 -28.79 9.40 -2.11
C ARG A 528 -29.37 10.23 -3.27
N ALA A 529 -28.69 10.26 -4.41
CA ALA A 529 -29.17 10.95 -5.61
C ALA A 529 -30.51 10.38 -6.06
N GLN A 530 -30.65 9.05 -6.02
CA GLN A 530 -31.89 8.38 -6.38
C GLN A 530 -33.10 8.83 -5.53
N ARG A 531 -32.93 8.95 -4.20
CA ARG A 531 -33.99 9.47 -3.33
C ARG A 531 -34.35 10.92 -3.65
N ALA A 532 -33.36 11.75 -3.97
CA ALA A 532 -33.58 13.15 -4.33
C ALA A 532 -34.32 13.27 -5.68
N LEU A 533 -33.91 12.51 -6.70
CA LEU A 533 -34.60 12.46 -7.99
C LEU A 533 -36.06 12.03 -7.84
N ARG A 534 -36.36 11.00 -7.02
CA ARG A 534 -37.74 10.58 -6.75
C ARG A 534 -38.57 11.69 -6.08
N ARG A 535 -37.97 12.49 -5.20
CA ARG A 535 -38.64 13.64 -4.56
C ARG A 535 -38.91 14.76 -5.55
N LEU A 536 -37.95 15.06 -6.43
CA LEU A 536 -38.12 16.08 -7.47
C LEU A 536 -39.17 15.65 -8.51
N ALA A 537 -39.17 14.37 -8.90
CA ALA A 537 -40.16 13.81 -9.84
C ALA A 537 -41.59 13.80 -9.29
N ALA A 538 -41.77 13.88 -7.96
CA ALA A 538 -43.08 13.97 -7.33
C ALA A 538 -43.67 15.39 -7.39
N LEU A 539 -42.89 16.41 -7.78
CA LEU A 539 -43.38 17.77 -7.99
C LEU A 539 -44.14 17.85 -9.33
N PRO A 540 -45.08 18.81 -9.49
CA PRO A 540 -45.78 19.00 -10.77
C PRO A 540 -44.79 19.23 -11.91
N GLN A 541 -44.97 18.54 -13.05
CA GLN A 541 -44.14 18.75 -14.25
C GLN A 541 -44.16 20.19 -14.78
N SER A 542 -45.24 20.93 -14.51
CA SER A 542 -45.33 22.37 -14.79
C SER A 542 -44.39 23.23 -13.95
N GLN A 543 -43.77 22.67 -12.92
CA GLN A 543 -42.82 23.32 -12.02
C GLN A 543 -41.40 22.79 -12.23
N VAL A 544 -41.21 21.47 -12.29
CA VAL A 544 -39.89 20.84 -12.43
C VAL A 544 -39.96 19.69 -13.42
N SER A 545 -39.05 19.69 -14.39
CA SER A 545 -38.78 18.55 -15.26
C SER A 545 -37.37 18.02 -15.00
N LEU A 546 -37.22 16.69 -15.03
CA LEU A 546 -35.93 16.01 -14.84
C LEU A 546 -35.40 15.48 -16.17
N ALA A 547 -34.09 15.57 -16.38
CA ALA A 547 -33.43 14.97 -17.53
C ALA A 547 -32.11 14.29 -17.18
N LEU A 548 -31.84 13.14 -17.80
CA LEU A 548 -30.51 12.52 -17.79
C LEU A 548 -29.90 12.60 -19.19
N VAL A 549 -28.66 13.07 -19.29
CA VAL A 549 -27.96 13.32 -20.57
C VAL A 549 -26.64 12.59 -20.58
N SER A 550 -26.55 11.47 -21.30
CA SER A 550 -25.38 10.57 -21.25
C SER A 550 -24.86 10.17 -22.63
N GLY A 551 -23.58 9.77 -22.68
CA GLY A 551 -23.00 9.09 -23.83
C GLY A 551 -23.51 7.66 -24.04
N ARG A 552 -24.17 7.07 -23.03
CA ARG A 552 -24.76 5.72 -23.12
C ARG A 552 -25.95 5.67 -24.07
N SER A 553 -26.20 4.50 -24.64
CA SER A 553 -27.46 4.27 -25.38
C SER A 553 -28.66 4.52 -24.47
N LEU A 554 -29.77 4.95 -25.05
CA LEU A 554 -30.98 5.28 -24.30
C LEU A 554 -31.51 4.09 -23.47
N GLU A 555 -31.39 2.87 -24.01
CA GLU A 555 -31.81 1.64 -23.35
C GLU A 555 -30.92 1.30 -22.16
N THR A 556 -29.60 1.39 -22.33
CA THR A 556 -28.65 1.17 -21.23
C THR A 556 -28.81 2.24 -20.15
N LEU A 557 -28.98 3.51 -20.54
CA LEU A 557 -29.20 4.60 -19.58
C LEU A 557 -30.46 4.37 -18.75
N ALA A 558 -31.57 3.97 -19.37
CA ALA A 558 -32.82 3.66 -18.66
C ALA A 558 -32.65 2.48 -17.69
N GLN A 559 -31.94 1.43 -18.09
CA GLN A 559 -31.72 0.24 -17.26
C GLN A 559 -30.84 0.51 -16.03
N LEU A 560 -29.81 1.35 -16.18
CA LEU A 560 -28.79 1.55 -15.14
C LEU A 560 -29.11 2.70 -14.19
N SER A 561 -29.82 3.72 -14.66
CA SER A 561 -30.11 4.91 -13.86
C SER A 561 -31.22 4.71 -12.84
N ASP A 562 -32.15 3.78 -13.08
CA ASP A 562 -33.40 3.62 -12.31
C ASP A 562 -34.10 4.98 -12.08
N ALA A 563 -34.16 5.77 -13.16
CA ALA A 563 -34.73 7.11 -13.19
C ALA A 563 -36.24 7.07 -12.92
N PRO A 564 -36.79 8.02 -12.14
CA PRO A 564 -38.21 8.03 -11.81
C PRO A 564 -39.09 8.32 -13.04
N VAL A 565 -40.36 7.86 -12.97
CA VAL A 565 -41.37 8.13 -13.99
C VAL A 565 -41.50 9.63 -14.24
N GLY A 566 -41.55 10.02 -15.53
CA GLY A 566 -41.58 11.41 -15.98
C GLY A 566 -40.20 12.01 -16.27
N THR A 567 -39.11 11.27 -16.05
CA THR A 567 -37.74 11.72 -16.40
C THR A 567 -37.49 11.60 -17.90
N GLU A 568 -36.97 12.66 -18.49
CA GLU A 568 -36.48 12.71 -19.87
C GLU A 568 -35.09 12.09 -19.97
N LEU A 569 -34.82 11.38 -21.03
CA LEU A 569 -33.54 10.75 -21.30
C LEU A 569 -33.00 11.24 -22.64
N ILE A 570 -31.71 11.59 -22.63
CA ILE A 570 -30.93 11.91 -23.80
C ILE A 570 -29.75 10.94 -23.81
N GLY A 571 -29.74 10.04 -24.78
CA GLY A 571 -28.69 9.02 -24.96
C GLY A 571 -27.76 9.36 -26.11
N SER A 572 -26.66 8.61 -26.22
CA SER A 572 -25.70 8.66 -27.33
C SER A 572 -25.25 10.09 -27.65
N HIS A 573 -24.88 10.85 -26.61
CA HIS A 573 -24.42 12.26 -26.71
C HIS A 573 -25.41 13.20 -27.41
N GLY A 574 -26.72 12.97 -27.28
CA GLY A 574 -27.76 13.83 -27.89
C GLY A 574 -28.48 13.22 -29.08
N ALA A 575 -28.04 12.06 -29.59
CA ALA A 575 -28.62 11.44 -30.77
C ALA A 575 -29.95 10.72 -30.47
N GLU A 576 -30.14 10.22 -29.25
CA GLU A 576 -31.35 9.50 -28.87
C GLU A 576 -32.13 10.28 -27.81
N ARG A 577 -33.46 10.31 -27.93
CA ARG A 577 -34.36 10.93 -26.95
C ARG A 577 -35.48 9.97 -26.57
N GLY A 578 -35.94 10.08 -25.34
CA GLY A 578 -37.11 9.36 -24.86
C GLY A 578 -37.44 9.72 -23.43
N ARG A 579 -38.47 9.08 -22.88
CA ARG A 579 -39.02 9.37 -21.56
C ARG A 579 -39.32 8.09 -20.79
N ILE A 580 -39.08 8.10 -19.48
CA ILE A 580 -39.57 7.05 -18.58
C ILE A 580 -41.05 7.26 -18.30
N THR A 581 -41.89 6.28 -18.63
CA THR A 581 -43.33 6.25 -18.33
C THR A 581 -43.67 5.10 -17.38
N GLU A 582 -44.91 5.04 -16.89
CA GLU A 582 -45.38 3.89 -16.10
C GLU A 582 -45.30 2.55 -16.86
N ALA A 583 -45.35 2.61 -18.20
CA ALA A 583 -45.19 1.45 -19.08
C ALA A 583 -43.71 1.13 -19.42
N GLY A 584 -42.75 1.87 -18.84
CA GLY A 584 -41.32 1.77 -19.14
C GLY A 584 -40.83 2.87 -20.09
N LEU A 585 -39.66 2.64 -20.71
CA LEU A 585 -39.02 3.58 -21.63
C LEU A 585 -39.82 3.73 -22.93
N VAL A 586 -40.31 4.94 -23.21
CA VAL A 586 -40.87 5.34 -24.51
C VAL A 586 -39.80 6.11 -25.26
N ARG A 587 -39.45 5.66 -26.46
CA ARG A 587 -38.38 6.24 -27.29
C ARG A 587 -38.99 7.12 -28.37
N ASP A 588 -38.36 8.25 -28.65
CA ASP A 588 -38.65 9.00 -29.88
C ASP A 588 -38.12 8.21 -31.07
N GLN A 589 -38.82 8.28 -32.21
CA GLN A 589 -38.30 7.66 -33.43
C GLN A 589 -37.11 8.46 -33.95
N LEU A 590 -35.90 7.93 -33.76
CA LEU A 590 -34.72 8.43 -34.43
C LEU A 590 -34.83 8.12 -35.93
N GLN A 591 -35.19 9.13 -36.72
CA GLN A 591 -35.28 9.01 -38.18
C GLN A 591 -34.00 9.58 -38.81
N LEU A 592 -33.07 8.70 -39.16
CA LEU A 592 -31.96 9.03 -40.03
C LEU A 592 -32.47 9.28 -41.45
N SER A 593 -32.00 10.35 -42.09
CA SER A 593 -32.18 10.55 -43.53
C SER A 593 -31.56 9.40 -44.34
N GLU A 594 -32.00 9.20 -45.59
CA GLU A 594 -31.42 8.16 -46.46
C GLU A 594 -29.89 8.31 -46.61
N GLY A 595 -29.39 9.56 -46.60
CA GLY A 595 -27.96 9.88 -46.63
C GLY A 595 -27.23 9.41 -45.38
N GLU A 596 -27.73 9.73 -44.19
CA GLU A 596 -27.13 9.32 -42.92
C GLU A 596 -27.19 7.80 -42.71
N GLN A 597 -28.29 7.14 -43.13
CA GLN A 597 -28.38 5.68 -43.12
C GLN A 597 -27.34 5.04 -44.03
N SER A 598 -27.09 5.64 -45.20
CA SER A 598 -26.06 5.15 -46.11
C SER A 598 -24.67 5.37 -45.55
N GLN A 599 -24.42 6.51 -44.89
CA GLN A 599 -23.15 6.77 -44.22
C GLN A 599 -22.92 5.78 -43.08
N LEU A 600 -23.93 5.47 -42.27
CA LEU A 600 -23.80 4.55 -41.14
C LEU A 600 -23.42 3.15 -41.61
N ARG A 601 -24.04 2.68 -42.70
CA ARG A 601 -23.65 1.41 -43.34
C ARG A 601 -22.18 1.41 -43.77
N HIS A 602 -21.73 2.46 -44.48
CA HIS A 602 -20.33 2.56 -44.91
C HIS A 602 -19.33 2.64 -43.76
N VAL A 603 -19.68 3.34 -42.67
CA VAL A 603 -18.85 3.41 -41.45
C VAL A 603 -18.74 2.03 -40.82
N THR A 604 -19.87 1.35 -40.59
CA THR A 604 -19.89 0.03 -39.96
C THR A 604 -19.13 -1.01 -40.79
N GLU A 605 -19.36 -1.06 -42.10
CA GLU A 605 -18.64 -1.97 -43.00
C GLU A 605 -17.12 -1.70 -42.97
N GLY A 606 -16.71 -0.43 -43.03
CA GLY A 606 -15.29 -0.07 -42.96
C GLY A 606 -14.63 -0.41 -41.62
N LEU A 607 -15.33 -0.22 -40.49
CA LEU A 607 -14.81 -0.61 -39.17
C LEU A 607 -14.74 -2.14 -39.02
N GLU A 608 -15.71 -2.88 -39.57
CA GLU A 608 -15.68 -4.35 -39.56
C GLU A 608 -14.49 -4.90 -40.37
N GLU A 609 -14.16 -4.29 -41.51
CA GLU A 609 -12.95 -4.62 -42.28
C GLU A 609 -11.66 -4.35 -41.51
N ILE A 610 -11.60 -3.26 -40.75
CA ILE A 610 -10.46 -2.92 -39.88
C ILE A 610 -10.36 -3.95 -38.76
N ALA A 611 -11.45 -4.22 -38.04
CA ALA A 611 -11.47 -5.18 -36.93
C ALA A 611 -11.02 -6.59 -37.36
N ALA A 612 -11.41 -7.04 -38.57
CA ALA A 612 -11.00 -8.34 -39.10
C ALA A 612 -9.49 -8.50 -39.32
N ARG A 613 -8.73 -7.39 -39.44
CA ARG A 613 -7.27 -7.40 -39.66
C ARG A 613 -6.46 -7.37 -38.36
N HIS A 614 -7.09 -7.08 -37.22
CA HIS A 614 -6.42 -6.87 -35.95
C HIS A 614 -7.01 -7.77 -34.85
N SER A 615 -6.21 -8.70 -34.32
CA SER A 615 -6.66 -9.59 -33.24
C SER A 615 -7.03 -8.80 -31.98
N GLY A 616 -8.18 -9.11 -31.38
CA GLY A 616 -8.66 -8.45 -30.16
C GLY A 616 -9.37 -7.12 -30.37
N VAL A 617 -9.64 -6.73 -31.63
CA VAL A 617 -10.44 -5.54 -32.01
C VAL A 617 -11.85 -5.97 -32.40
N TRP A 618 -12.87 -5.22 -32.01
CA TRP A 618 -14.27 -5.50 -32.37
C TRP A 618 -15.10 -4.22 -32.56
N VAL A 619 -16.25 -4.36 -33.24
CA VAL A 619 -17.14 -3.24 -33.58
C VAL A 619 -18.46 -3.33 -32.82
N GLU A 620 -18.86 -2.22 -32.20
CA GLU A 620 -20.19 -2.02 -31.63
C GLU A 620 -21.03 -1.16 -32.59
N LYS A 621 -22.29 -1.55 -32.81
CA LYS A 621 -23.23 -0.80 -33.66
C LYS A 621 -24.19 -0.02 -32.76
N LYS A 622 -24.23 1.29 -32.93
CA LYS A 622 -25.20 2.18 -32.28
C LYS A 622 -26.21 2.71 -33.32
N PRO A 623 -27.38 3.20 -32.89
CA PRO A 623 -28.43 3.66 -33.82
C PRO A 623 -27.99 4.76 -34.82
N ALA A 624 -27.00 5.58 -34.47
CA ALA A 624 -26.47 6.67 -35.30
C ALA A 624 -24.93 6.75 -35.33
N ALA A 625 -24.24 5.69 -34.90
CA ALA A 625 -22.78 5.64 -34.85
C ALA A 625 -22.27 4.20 -34.92
N SER A 626 -20.99 4.03 -35.22
CA SER A 626 -20.30 2.74 -35.06
C SER A 626 -19.00 2.96 -34.28
N VAL A 627 -18.70 2.04 -33.37
CA VAL A 627 -17.59 2.19 -32.41
C VAL A 627 -16.60 1.04 -32.56
N LEU A 628 -15.31 1.37 -32.66
CA LEU A 628 -14.21 0.41 -32.70
C LEU A 628 -13.57 0.28 -31.31
N HIS A 629 -13.56 -0.92 -30.74
CA HIS A 629 -12.97 -1.22 -29.43
C HIS A 629 -11.62 -1.92 -29.59
N THR A 630 -10.55 -1.40 -28.98
CA THR A 630 -9.18 -1.91 -29.16
C THR A 630 -8.53 -2.45 -27.87
N ARG A 631 -9.23 -2.42 -26.73
CA ARG A 631 -8.69 -2.76 -25.40
C ARG A 631 -8.10 -4.18 -25.29
N MET A 632 -8.58 -5.14 -26.06
CA MET A 632 -8.08 -6.53 -26.01
C MET A 632 -7.01 -6.81 -27.06
N SER A 633 -6.59 -5.81 -27.84
CA SER A 633 -5.52 -5.94 -28.82
C SER A 633 -4.14 -5.71 -28.19
N THR A 634 -3.08 -6.08 -28.91
CA THR A 634 -1.72 -5.67 -28.55
C THR A 634 -1.57 -4.15 -28.71
N HIS A 635 -0.59 -3.53 -28.05
CA HIS A 635 -0.38 -2.08 -28.14
C HIS A 635 -0.28 -1.60 -29.60
N ASP A 636 0.59 -2.25 -30.39
CA ASP A 636 0.78 -1.94 -31.82
C ASP A 636 -0.49 -2.20 -32.65
N GLY A 637 -1.24 -3.26 -32.31
CA GLY A 637 -2.50 -3.60 -33.00
C GLY A 637 -3.61 -2.57 -32.73
N ALA A 638 -3.70 -2.09 -31.48
CA ALA A 638 -4.63 -1.06 -31.08
C ALA A 638 -4.31 0.29 -31.76
N GLU A 639 -3.03 0.69 -31.81
CA GLU A 639 -2.60 1.93 -32.44
C GLU A 639 -2.90 1.93 -33.95
N GLN A 640 -2.57 0.85 -34.65
CA GLN A 640 -2.85 0.70 -36.08
C GLN A 640 -4.36 0.70 -36.40
N ALA A 641 -5.15 -0.01 -35.60
CA ALA A 641 -6.60 -0.09 -35.80
C ALA A 641 -7.30 1.27 -35.55
N SER A 642 -6.90 1.99 -34.50
CA SER A 642 -7.42 3.33 -34.21
C SER A 642 -7.05 4.33 -35.31
N ALA A 643 -5.80 4.32 -35.78
CA ALA A 643 -5.36 5.19 -36.88
C ALA A 643 -6.15 4.94 -38.17
N ALA A 644 -6.40 3.68 -38.51
CA ALA A 644 -7.21 3.30 -39.68
C ALA A 644 -8.68 3.76 -39.56
N ALA A 645 -9.27 3.70 -38.36
CA ALA A 645 -10.62 4.18 -38.11
C ALA A 645 -10.73 5.71 -38.26
N ILE A 646 -9.74 6.46 -37.79
CA ILE A 646 -9.67 7.91 -37.94
C ILE A 646 -9.54 8.29 -39.43
N GLU A 647 -8.72 7.56 -40.19
CA GLU A 647 -8.58 7.77 -41.63
C GLU A 647 -9.89 7.48 -42.38
N LEU A 648 -10.60 6.40 -42.01
CA LEU A 648 -11.92 6.07 -42.54
C LEU A 648 -12.93 7.20 -42.30
N ALA A 649 -13.02 7.69 -41.06
CA ALA A 649 -13.91 8.81 -40.71
C ALA A 649 -13.60 10.05 -41.57
N THR A 650 -12.32 10.40 -41.70
CA THR A 650 -11.85 11.53 -42.49
C THR A 650 -12.25 11.40 -43.96
N ARG A 651 -12.11 10.20 -44.54
CA ARG A 651 -12.48 9.91 -45.94
C ARG A 651 -13.99 10.03 -46.18
N LEU A 652 -14.80 9.70 -45.19
CA LEU A 652 -16.26 9.80 -45.24
C LEU A 652 -16.77 11.20 -44.87
N GLY A 653 -15.89 12.15 -44.54
CA GLY A 653 -16.24 13.51 -44.12
C GLY A 653 -16.88 13.56 -42.72
N LEU A 654 -16.63 12.55 -41.89
CA LEU A 654 -17.15 12.43 -40.54
C LEU A 654 -16.07 12.75 -39.51
N ARG A 655 -16.48 13.23 -38.34
CA ARG A 655 -15.56 13.53 -37.23
C ARG A 655 -15.53 12.37 -36.25
N PRO A 656 -14.40 11.67 -36.09
CA PRO A 656 -14.28 10.61 -35.08
C PRO A 656 -14.17 11.21 -33.68
N LEU A 657 -14.68 10.48 -32.70
CA LEU A 657 -14.51 10.74 -31.27
C LEU A 657 -13.52 9.71 -30.72
N GLU A 658 -12.38 10.17 -30.24
CA GLU A 658 -11.32 9.33 -29.69
C GLU A 658 -11.46 9.20 -28.17
N GLY A 659 -11.46 7.96 -27.69
CA GLY A 659 -11.45 7.64 -26.26
C GLY A 659 -10.33 6.65 -25.92
N LYS A 660 -10.18 6.33 -24.63
CA LYS A 660 -9.15 5.39 -24.17
C LYS A 660 -9.45 3.98 -24.70
N ASN A 661 -8.68 3.54 -25.69
CA ASN A 661 -8.84 2.26 -26.41
C ASN A 661 -10.16 2.13 -27.18
N VAL A 662 -10.72 3.24 -27.66
CA VAL A 662 -11.98 3.25 -28.41
C VAL A 662 -12.00 4.40 -29.43
N VAL A 663 -12.57 4.18 -30.61
CA VAL A 663 -12.85 5.23 -31.62
C VAL A 663 -14.31 5.13 -32.06
N GLU A 664 -15.10 6.17 -31.83
CA GLU A 664 -16.52 6.25 -32.22
C GLU A 664 -16.69 7.16 -33.44
N ILE A 665 -17.41 6.71 -34.47
CA ILE A 665 -17.70 7.48 -35.67
C ILE A 665 -19.22 7.69 -35.78
N PRO A 666 -19.74 8.85 -35.36
CA PRO A 666 -21.14 9.21 -35.50
C PRO A 666 -21.47 9.69 -36.92
N VAL A 667 -22.70 9.46 -37.37
CA VAL A 667 -23.23 9.98 -38.65
C VAL A 667 -24.20 11.14 -38.48
N ILE A 668 -24.60 11.45 -37.25
CA ILE A 668 -25.33 12.66 -36.89
C ILE A 668 -24.38 13.54 -36.09
N GLU A 669 -24.33 14.84 -36.40
CA GLU A 669 -23.71 15.83 -35.51
C GLU A 669 -24.64 16.15 -34.33
N SER A 670 -24.59 15.32 -33.29
CA SER A 670 -25.26 15.59 -32.00
C SER A 670 -24.24 15.87 -30.91
N THR A 671 -24.56 16.81 -30.03
CA THR A 671 -23.83 17.06 -28.78
C THR A 671 -24.80 17.05 -27.62
N LYS A 672 -24.30 16.77 -26.40
CA LYS A 672 -25.08 16.89 -25.16
C LYS A 672 -25.76 18.27 -25.07
N GLY A 673 -25.08 19.33 -25.50
CA GLY A 673 -25.62 20.69 -25.57
C GLY A 673 -26.79 20.88 -26.54
N ARG A 674 -26.71 20.38 -27.78
CA ARG A 674 -27.85 20.45 -28.73
C ARG A 674 -29.06 19.69 -28.19
N GLY A 675 -28.85 18.53 -27.57
CA GLY A 675 -29.90 17.75 -26.95
C GLY A 675 -30.57 18.50 -25.79
N LEU A 676 -29.76 19.11 -24.91
CA LEU A 676 -30.24 19.89 -23.77
C LEU A 676 -31.05 21.13 -24.21
N ASP A 677 -30.58 21.85 -25.23
CA ASP A 677 -31.25 23.06 -25.73
C ASP A 677 -32.58 22.74 -26.44
N ALA A 678 -32.62 21.66 -27.23
CA ALA A 678 -33.87 21.17 -27.83
C ALA A 678 -34.90 20.77 -26.76
N LEU A 679 -34.45 20.10 -25.69
CA LEU A 679 -35.31 19.72 -24.57
C LEU A 679 -35.81 20.95 -23.79
N ARG A 680 -34.94 21.94 -23.56
CA ARG A 680 -35.31 23.23 -22.95
C ARG A 680 -36.44 23.91 -23.72
N ALA A 681 -36.32 23.99 -25.04
CA ALA A 681 -37.32 24.63 -25.91
C ALA A 681 -38.66 23.89 -25.89
N GLU A 682 -38.63 22.55 -25.92
CA GLU A 682 -39.82 21.71 -25.90
C GLU A 682 -40.60 21.80 -24.57
N LEU A 683 -39.88 21.77 -23.46
CA LEU A 683 -40.48 21.85 -22.12
C LEU A 683 -40.88 23.28 -21.72
N GLY A 684 -40.50 24.29 -22.50
CA GLY A 684 -40.72 25.69 -22.18
C GLY A 684 -39.98 26.12 -20.91
N SER A 685 -38.86 25.48 -20.59
CA SER A 685 -38.09 25.73 -19.36
C SER A 685 -37.31 27.04 -19.48
N THR A 686 -37.57 27.95 -18.54
CA THR A 686 -36.92 29.26 -18.50
C THR A 686 -35.51 29.19 -17.91
N HIS A 687 -35.29 28.26 -16.99
CA HIS A 687 -34.05 28.09 -16.23
C HIS A 687 -33.65 26.62 -16.22
N VAL A 688 -32.36 26.36 -16.45
CA VAL A 688 -31.78 25.02 -16.56
C VAL A 688 -30.63 24.90 -15.56
N LEU A 689 -30.62 23.80 -14.80
CA LEU A 689 -29.44 23.35 -14.08
C LEU A 689 -28.87 22.13 -14.79
N TYR A 690 -27.57 22.13 -15.06
CA TYR A 690 -26.84 20.99 -15.63
C TYR A 690 -25.63 20.61 -14.78
N MET A 691 -25.51 19.33 -14.46
CA MET A 691 -24.33 18.75 -13.81
C MET A 691 -23.60 17.81 -14.76
N GLY A 692 -22.28 18.00 -14.92
CA GLY A 692 -21.44 17.21 -15.84
C GLY A 692 -20.04 16.98 -15.26
N ASP A 693 -19.36 15.91 -15.65
CA ASP A 693 -18.02 15.54 -15.17
C ASP A 693 -16.95 15.45 -16.26
N ASP A 694 -17.31 15.33 -17.54
CA ASP A 694 -16.36 15.05 -18.61
C ASP A 694 -16.23 16.17 -19.65
N VAL A 695 -15.32 15.98 -20.61
CA VAL A 695 -15.08 16.95 -21.70
C VAL A 695 -16.26 17.10 -22.64
N THR A 696 -17.16 16.11 -22.72
CA THR A 696 -18.34 16.16 -23.58
C THR A 696 -19.46 17.01 -22.96
N ASP A 697 -19.46 17.17 -21.64
CA ASP A 697 -20.35 18.06 -20.90
C ASP A 697 -20.06 19.54 -21.12
N GLU A 698 -18.85 19.90 -21.57
CA GLU A 698 -18.53 21.28 -21.92
C GLU A 698 -19.44 21.81 -23.03
N HIS A 699 -19.93 20.95 -23.93
CA HIS A 699 -20.95 21.32 -24.92
C HIS A 699 -22.29 21.66 -24.27
N ALA A 700 -22.66 20.97 -23.19
CA ALA A 700 -23.87 21.28 -22.43
C ALA A 700 -23.72 22.55 -21.59
N PHE A 701 -22.54 22.79 -21.00
CA PHE A 701 -22.28 24.06 -20.32
C PHE A 701 -22.30 25.26 -21.26
N ALA A 702 -21.85 25.11 -22.51
CA ALA A 702 -21.75 26.20 -23.49
C ALA A 702 -23.10 26.75 -23.98
N VAL A 703 -24.19 25.99 -23.80
CA VAL A 703 -25.56 26.42 -24.19
C VAL A 703 -26.35 27.04 -23.04
N LEU A 704 -25.77 27.11 -21.83
CA LEU A 704 -26.42 27.68 -20.65
C LEU A 704 -26.21 29.20 -20.60
N GLY A 705 -27.28 29.93 -20.27
CA GLY A 705 -27.29 31.38 -20.16
C GLY A 705 -26.98 31.90 -18.76
N ASP A 706 -27.05 33.22 -18.57
CA ASP A 706 -26.62 33.87 -17.33
C ASP A 706 -27.43 33.47 -16.09
N HIS A 707 -28.71 33.10 -16.27
CA HIS A 707 -29.62 32.67 -15.22
C HIS A 707 -29.64 31.15 -15.01
N ASP A 708 -28.92 30.39 -15.84
CA ASP A 708 -28.80 28.94 -15.72
C ASP A 708 -27.68 28.55 -14.75
N LEU A 709 -27.73 27.33 -14.21
CA LEU A 709 -26.71 26.80 -13.29
C LEU A 709 -25.89 25.69 -13.95
N SER A 710 -24.62 25.97 -14.21
CA SER A 710 -23.64 24.99 -14.68
C SER A 710 -22.76 24.52 -13.52
N ILE A 711 -22.71 23.19 -13.30
CA ILE A 711 -21.96 22.58 -12.20
C ILE A 711 -21.02 21.49 -12.73
N LYS A 712 -19.71 21.70 -12.61
CA LYS A 712 -18.69 20.68 -12.90
C LYS A 712 -18.53 19.75 -11.70
N VAL A 713 -18.62 18.45 -11.92
CA VAL A 713 -18.34 17.40 -10.93
C VAL A 713 -16.92 16.89 -11.14
N GLY A 714 -16.11 16.84 -10.08
CA GLY A 714 -14.74 16.35 -10.15
C GLY A 714 -13.72 17.36 -10.69
N PRO A 715 -12.46 16.94 -10.85
CA PRO A 715 -11.35 17.79 -11.30
C PRO A 715 -11.40 18.07 -12.82
N GLY A 716 -10.43 18.85 -13.32
CA GLY A 716 -10.25 19.17 -14.76
C GLY A 716 -10.77 20.55 -15.15
N ASP A 717 -10.24 21.12 -16.23
CA ASP A 717 -10.67 22.44 -16.73
C ASP A 717 -12.13 22.40 -17.19
N SER A 718 -12.89 23.47 -16.92
CA SER A 718 -14.30 23.54 -17.27
C SER A 718 -14.79 24.99 -17.35
N ILE A 719 -15.74 25.26 -18.24
CA ILE A 719 -16.45 26.55 -18.32
C ILE A 719 -17.62 26.66 -17.34
N ALA A 720 -17.92 25.61 -16.57
CA ALA A 720 -18.99 25.63 -15.57
C ALA A 720 -18.76 26.68 -14.48
N ARG A 721 -19.84 27.34 -14.04
CA ARG A 721 -19.80 28.44 -13.07
C ARG A 721 -19.50 27.94 -11.66
N TYR A 722 -19.97 26.74 -11.32
CA TYR A 722 -19.76 26.11 -10.03
C TYR A 722 -19.06 24.77 -10.18
N ARG A 723 -18.36 24.35 -9.12
CA ARG A 723 -17.68 23.06 -9.06
C ARG A 723 -18.02 22.35 -7.76
N ILE A 724 -18.22 21.04 -7.87
CA ILE A 724 -18.42 20.13 -6.74
C ILE A 724 -17.48 18.92 -6.89
N ALA A 725 -17.16 18.28 -5.76
CA ALA A 725 -16.06 17.31 -5.71
C ALA A 725 -16.37 16.00 -6.46
N ASP A 726 -17.58 15.46 -6.33
CA ASP A 726 -17.89 14.08 -6.73
C ASP A 726 -19.42 13.83 -6.83
N SER A 727 -19.79 12.58 -7.11
CA SER A 727 -21.19 12.15 -7.21
C SER A 727 -21.97 12.25 -5.89
N SER A 728 -21.30 12.21 -4.73
CA SER A 728 -21.94 12.43 -3.42
C SER A 728 -22.34 13.89 -3.25
N ALA A 729 -21.48 14.81 -3.69
CA ALA A 729 -21.79 16.23 -3.72
C ALA A 729 -22.90 16.56 -4.73
N ALA A 730 -22.96 15.87 -5.88
CA ALA A 730 -24.07 16.00 -6.82
C ALA A 730 -25.41 15.57 -6.18
N ALA A 731 -25.41 14.51 -5.38
CA ALA A 731 -26.58 14.09 -4.62
C ALA A 731 -27.04 15.15 -3.60
N LEU A 732 -26.12 15.91 -2.99
CA LEU A 732 -26.45 17.02 -2.09
C LEU A 732 -27.12 18.19 -2.82
N VAL A 733 -26.66 18.52 -4.04
CA VAL A 733 -27.31 19.54 -4.89
C VAL A 733 -28.77 19.16 -5.12
N LEU A 734 -29.02 17.93 -5.57
CA LEU A 734 -30.37 17.43 -5.83
C LEU A 734 -31.23 17.39 -4.56
N GLU A 735 -30.67 16.97 -3.42
CA GLU A 735 -31.38 16.94 -2.15
C GLU A 735 -31.77 18.34 -1.66
N ARG A 736 -30.87 19.32 -1.84
CA ARG A 736 -31.14 20.72 -1.51
C ARG A 736 -32.26 21.29 -2.38
N LEU A 737 -32.20 21.09 -3.69
CA LEU A 737 -33.28 21.48 -4.62
C LEU A 737 -34.61 20.85 -4.24
N ALA A 738 -34.61 19.54 -3.94
CA ALA A 738 -35.82 18.84 -3.48
C ALA A 738 -36.37 19.38 -2.15
N GLY A 739 -35.53 20.01 -1.32
CA GLY A 739 -35.93 20.68 -0.09
C GLY A 739 -36.49 22.08 -0.33
N LEU A 740 -35.82 22.86 -1.18
CA LEU A 740 -36.22 24.24 -1.52
C LEU A 740 -37.55 24.28 -2.29
N LEU A 741 -37.75 23.32 -3.20
CA LEU A 741 -38.93 23.25 -4.06
C LEU A 741 -40.12 22.52 -3.42
N ALA A 742 -39.96 21.99 -2.19
CA ALA A 742 -41.03 21.29 -1.49
C ALA A 742 -42.16 22.26 -1.06
N PRO A 743 -43.45 21.86 -1.12
CA PRO A 743 -44.53 22.72 -0.69
C PRO A 743 -44.41 23.07 0.80
N LEU A 744 -44.42 24.36 1.14
CA LEU A 744 -44.45 24.85 2.53
C LEU A 744 -45.71 24.35 3.25
N THR A 745 -45.63 23.24 3.98
CA THR A 745 -46.68 22.84 4.91
C THR A 745 -46.71 23.81 6.09
N LYS A 746 -47.67 24.74 6.10
CA LYS A 746 -47.94 25.61 7.26
C LYS A 746 -48.21 24.77 8.51
N PRO A 747 -47.53 25.02 9.65
CA PRO A 747 -47.81 24.30 10.89
C PRO A 747 -49.21 24.69 11.41
N LYS A 748 -50.05 23.68 11.64
CA LYS A 748 -51.37 23.83 12.30
C LYS A 748 -51.18 24.43 13.70
N GLY A 749 -51.92 25.51 13.98
CA GLY A 749 -51.86 26.23 15.24
C GLY A 749 -52.17 25.37 16.47
N LYS A 750 -51.45 25.63 17.57
CA LYS A 750 -51.67 25.05 18.89
C LYS A 750 -53.12 25.30 19.37
N PRO A 751 -53.80 24.32 19.99
CA PRO A 751 -55.11 24.54 20.59
C PRO A 751 -54.96 25.37 21.87
N ARG A 752 -55.80 26.41 21.99
CA ARG A 752 -55.95 27.22 23.21
C ARG A 752 -56.45 26.34 24.36
N ALA A 753 -55.71 26.35 25.47
CA ALA A 753 -56.17 25.82 26.74
C ALA A 753 -57.46 26.54 27.18
N ARG A 754 -58.55 25.79 27.39
CA ARG A 754 -59.74 26.28 28.08
C ARG A 754 -59.49 26.23 29.59
N LYS A 755 -59.63 27.38 30.25
CA LYS A 755 -59.92 27.46 31.68
C LYS A 755 -61.43 27.21 31.85
N SER A 756 -61.78 26.14 32.57
CA SER A 756 -62.86 26.06 33.56
C SER A 756 -62.83 24.68 34.18
#